data_AF-A0AAV1S4Q1-F1
#
_entry.id   AF-A0AAV1S4Q1-F1
#
_cell.length_a   1.000
_cell.length_b   1.000
_cell.length_c   1.000
_cell.angle_alpha   90.00
_cell.angle_beta   90.00
_cell.angle_gamma   90.00
#
_symmetry.space_group_name_H-M   'P 1'
#
loop_
_entity.id
_entity.type
_entity.pdbx_description
1 polymer ?
#
loop_
_entity_poly.entity_id
_entity_poly.type
_entity_poly.pdbx_seq_one_letter_code
_entity_poly.pdbx_strand_id
1 'polypeptide(L)'
;MARNLGGFLVLIVAALIYSSAVASSVFQPISDSHRSAALELFTPLDGSFTSLEETYEALRTFEVLGIDKKSDISTAACQSVSEILGSLSSTLKDSFYALKVNGILKCDIKEDVFEGVASRLQAAAGGASALLDFYYSVGGLVLIKDQTSKGDLYLADAEGVFRSIKVGYYLELWAHVGLVTDVVRVGGFSRSSTGLLRSLFHYVLVDALSQSDGRWRYNSNNPESSTFAAGLALEALAGIVSLSSSEIDQSLIGTTKNDILKLFDSIEKYDDGAFYFDEKLVDVLEHQGPLSTTSSVVRGLAAFAAVTSGSLNLPSSKILGLAKFFLGIGIPGDAKDLFNQVDSLAFLESNTVSIPLILSLPATVISLTKKDALKVKVNTVLGSNAPALTVNLVRVFRSGSKDTSLIESQELKFDPESAVYMLDALPKSVDVGKYTFVFETVLHDPDHKNLYATGGQTQIPIFVTGVVKIDSAEIAVLDSDLGSIETKKKIDLAGENAVSLSANHLQKLRLSFQLSTPLGHAFKPHQAILKLTHETEVEHIFVVGSSGKQFEVILDFLGLVEKFFYLSGRYNVQLTVGDAVMENSFLKAIGHVDLDLPEPPEKAPQPPPQPLDPILRYGPKAEITHIFRAPEKLPPKELSITFLGLVLVPFLGFLVGDAPYSTSSIIKLLRLGVNVKNFPSSSVPAMFAGLFHLGIAAVLLLYALFWLKIDRGPGPGPDILERNLTNQPVYGTRSIYIVWA
;
A
#
# COMPACT_ATOMS: atom_id res chain seq x y z
N MET A 1 -11.98 20.15 -12.65
CA MET A 1 -11.18 19.12 -13.35
C MET A 1 -9.76 18.91 -12.78
N ALA A 2 -9.39 19.49 -11.62
CA ALA A 2 -8.02 19.42 -11.08
C ALA A 2 -7.81 18.39 -9.92
N ARG A 3 -8.83 17.63 -9.51
CA ARG A 3 -8.70 16.66 -8.40
C ARG A 3 -8.19 15.26 -8.80
N ASN A 4 -8.05 14.98 -10.10
CA ASN A 4 -7.61 13.67 -10.60
C ASN A 4 -6.16 13.62 -11.10
N LEU A 5 -5.44 14.74 -11.17
CA LEU A 5 -4.08 14.75 -11.71
C LEU A 5 -3.06 14.15 -10.74
N GLY A 6 -3.26 14.36 -9.42
CA GLY A 6 -2.44 13.74 -8.38
C GLY A 6 -2.60 12.21 -8.33
N GLY A 7 -3.83 11.71 -8.47
CA GLY A 7 -4.09 10.26 -8.58
C GLY A 7 -3.51 9.65 -9.86
N PHE A 8 -3.51 10.39 -10.97
CA PHE A 8 -2.95 9.93 -12.24
C PHE A 8 -1.42 9.88 -12.24
N LEU A 9 -0.75 10.85 -11.59
CA LEU A 9 0.70 10.82 -11.39
C LEU A 9 1.13 9.70 -10.44
N VAL A 10 0.37 9.46 -9.37
CA VAL A 10 0.61 8.32 -8.46
C VAL A 10 0.40 6.99 -9.19
N LEU A 11 -0.60 6.88 -10.05
CA LEU A 11 -0.81 5.69 -10.90
C LEU A 11 0.29 5.50 -11.94
N ILE A 12 0.85 6.57 -12.52
CA ILE A 12 1.97 6.47 -13.46
C ILE A 12 3.25 6.12 -12.73
N VAL A 13 3.52 6.69 -11.56
CA VAL A 13 4.67 6.31 -10.73
C VAL A 13 4.51 4.86 -10.24
N ALA A 14 3.32 4.45 -9.82
CA ALA A 14 3.03 3.07 -9.47
C ALA A 14 3.16 2.13 -10.67
N ALA A 15 2.73 2.53 -11.88
CA ALA A 15 2.87 1.73 -13.10
C ALA A 15 4.31 1.69 -13.64
N LEU A 16 5.11 2.74 -13.42
CA LEU A 16 6.54 2.77 -13.75
C LEU A 16 7.35 1.93 -12.76
N ILE A 17 7.00 1.97 -11.46
CA ILE A 17 7.54 1.04 -10.47
C ILE A 17 7.12 -0.40 -10.81
N TYR A 18 5.84 -0.65 -11.14
CA TYR A 18 5.32 -1.98 -11.49
C TYR A 18 5.91 -2.56 -12.79
N SER A 19 6.19 -1.72 -13.80
CA SER A 19 6.85 -2.14 -15.04
C SER A 19 8.37 -2.29 -14.91
N SER A 20 9.00 -1.66 -13.91
CA SER A 20 10.36 -1.99 -13.49
C SER A 20 10.44 -3.19 -12.52
N ALA A 21 9.30 -3.56 -11.91
CA ALA A 21 9.18 -4.68 -10.97
C ALA A 21 8.86 -6.03 -11.64
N VAL A 22 8.93 -6.12 -12.97
CA VAL A 22 9.17 -7.43 -13.64
C VAL A 22 10.69 -7.64 -13.78
N ALA A 23 11.45 -7.29 -12.75
CA ALA A 23 12.63 -8.05 -12.44
C ALA A 23 12.08 -9.32 -11.79
N SER A 24 12.11 -10.47 -12.47
CA SER A 24 11.93 -11.70 -11.72
C SER A 24 12.97 -11.68 -10.61
N SER A 25 12.51 -11.85 -9.39
CA SER A 25 13.29 -11.78 -8.16
C SER A 25 14.54 -12.64 -8.29
N VAL A 26 15.71 -11.98 -8.22
CA VAL A 26 16.97 -12.67 -8.03
C VAL A 26 17.07 -12.91 -6.54
N PHE A 27 16.71 -14.12 -6.12
CA PHE A 27 16.79 -14.49 -4.71
C PHE A 27 18.25 -14.55 -4.30
N GLN A 28 18.62 -13.73 -3.31
CA GLN A 28 19.92 -13.79 -2.67
C GLN A 28 19.75 -14.32 -1.25
N PRO A 29 20.70 -15.13 -0.74
CA PRO A 29 20.74 -15.49 0.68
C PRO A 29 20.75 -14.25 1.58
N ILE A 30 20.50 -14.46 2.88
CA ILE A 30 20.63 -13.41 3.91
C ILE A 30 22.01 -12.73 3.79
N SER A 31 22.04 -11.41 3.95
CA SER A 31 23.25 -10.58 3.78
C SER A 31 23.49 -9.64 4.96
N ASP A 32 24.59 -8.88 4.94
CA ASP A 32 24.92 -7.90 6.00
C ASP A 32 23.88 -6.78 6.14
N SER A 33 23.05 -6.57 5.11
CA SER A 33 21.93 -5.63 5.18
C SER A 33 20.86 -6.10 6.16
N HIS A 34 20.57 -7.40 6.22
CA HIS A 34 19.67 -7.99 7.23
C HIS A 34 20.23 -7.82 8.64
N ARG A 35 21.56 -7.96 8.82
CA ARG A 35 22.21 -7.71 10.12
C ARG A 35 22.05 -6.26 10.55
N SER A 36 22.23 -5.33 9.61
CA SER A 36 22.07 -3.89 9.86
C SER A 36 20.63 -3.54 10.20
N ALA A 37 19.66 -4.08 9.45
CA ALA A 37 18.23 -3.89 9.71
C ALA A 37 17.80 -4.48 11.06
N ALA A 38 18.33 -5.65 11.44
CA ALA A 38 18.05 -6.24 12.75
C ALA A 38 18.50 -5.31 13.89
N LEU A 39 19.66 -4.69 13.77
CA LEU A 39 20.18 -3.75 14.78
C LEU A 39 19.37 -2.45 14.86
N GLU A 40 18.78 -2.01 13.75
CA GLU A 40 17.94 -0.81 13.70
C GLU A 40 16.53 -1.08 14.24
N LEU A 41 15.90 -2.16 13.79
CA LEU A 41 14.53 -2.53 14.15
C LEU A 41 14.41 -3.02 15.59
N PHE A 42 15.36 -3.82 16.08
CA PHE A 42 15.39 -4.30 17.47
C PHE A 42 16.22 -3.38 18.36
N THR A 43 15.72 -2.15 18.56
CA THR A 43 16.34 -1.18 19.47
C THR A 43 15.59 -1.16 20.80
N PRO A 44 16.20 -1.64 21.91
CA PRO A 44 15.55 -1.62 23.22
C PRO A 44 15.43 -0.18 23.76
N LEU A 45 14.33 0.11 24.45
CA LEU A 45 14.10 1.35 25.17
C LEU A 45 14.62 1.18 26.61
N ASP A 46 15.55 2.04 27.03
CA ASP A 46 16.17 1.98 28.37
C ASP A 46 16.79 0.61 28.71
N GLY A 47 17.27 -0.13 27.70
CA GLY A 47 17.88 -1.45 27.86
C GLY A 47 16.89 -2.63 27.98
N SER A 48 15.59 -2.39 27.75
CA SER A 48 14.56 -3.45 27.75
C SER A 48 13.59 -3.33 26.56
N PHE A 49 12.93 -4.44 26.21
CA PHE A 49 11.84 -4.46 25.24
C PHE A 49 10.48 -4.41 25.93
N THR A 50 9.42 -4.12 25.18
CA THR A 50 8.08 -3.93 25.74
C THR A 50 7.47 -5.22 26.29
N SER A 51 7.90 -6.37 25.78
CA SER A 51 7.44 -7.69 26.18
C SER A 51 8.53 -8.76 26.06
N LEU A 52 8.33 -9.89 26.74
CA LEU A 52 9.21 -11.07 26.57
C LEU A 52 9.07 -11.73 25.19
N GLU A 53 7.93 -11.54 24.51
CA GLU A 53 7.76 -11.96 23.12
C GLU A 53 8.72 -11.19 22.21
N GLU A 54 8.69 -9.87 22.26
CA GLU A 54 9.61 -9.01 21.49
C GLU A 54 11.08 -9.26 21.88
N THR A 55 11.35 -9.50 23.18
CA THR A 55 12.70 -9.87 23.65
C THR A 55 13.18 -11.18 23.02
N TYR A 56 12.32 -12.19 22.95
CA TYR A 56 12.66 -13.46 22.31
C TYR A 56 12.87 -13.28 20.80
N GLU A 57 11.99 -12.55 20.12
CA GLU A 57 12.11 -12.26 18.69
C GLU A 57 13.45 -11.60 18.36
N ALA A 58 13.84 -10.58 19.14
CA ALA A 58 15.13 -9.92 19.01
C ALA A 58 16.32 -10.88 19.22
N LEU A 59 16.32 -11.60 20.35
CA LEU A 59 17.42 -12.51 20.71
C LEU A 59 17.58 -13.65 19.70
N ARG A 60 16.47 -14.21 19.23
CA ARG A 60 16.48 -15.29 18.23
C ARG A 60 16.96 -14.79 16.88
N THR A 61 16.52 -13.61 16.43
CA THR A 61 17.04 -12.98 15.21
C THR A 61 18.53 -12.71 15.32
N PHE A 62 19.01 -12.17 16.44
CA PHE A 62 20.45 -11.95 16.65
C PHE A 62 21.26 -13.24 16.67
N GLU A 63 20.76 -14.32 17.28
CA GLU A 63 21.41 -15.63 17.29
C GLU A 63 21.55 -16.21 15.88
N VAL A 64 20.47 -16.24 15.09
CA VAL A 64 20.48 -16.75 13.71
C VAL A 64 21.39 -15.91 12.82
N LEU A 65 21.35 -14.59 12.98
CA LEU A 65 22.20 -13.67 12.23
C LEU A 65 23.62 -13.59 12.80
N GLY A 66 23.99 -14.28 13.88
CA GLY A 66 25.32 -14.20 14.49
C GLY A 66 25.73 -12.77 14.88
N ILE A 67 24.83 -12.05 15.58
CA ILE A 67 25.05 -10.70 16.12
C ILE A 67 25.29 -10.80 17.62
N ASP A 68 26.44 -10.31 18.08
CA ASP A 68 26.83 -10.33 19.49
C ASP A 68 26.21 -9.14 20.27
N LYS A 69 24.90 -9.19 20.56
CA LYS A 69 24.18 -8.21 21.41
C LYS A 69 23.60 -8.76 22.71
N LYS A 70 23.89 -10.02 23.00
CA LYS A 70 23.28 -10.78 24.12
C LYS A 70 23.56 -10.15 25.49
N SER A 71 24.73 -9.56 25.70
CA SER A 71 25.12 -8.94 26.98
C SER A 71 24.31 -7.70 27.33
N ASP A 72 23.85 -6.96 26.33
CA ASP A 72 23.23 -5.64 26.53
C ASP A 72 21.78 -5.76 27.00
N ILE A 73 21.14 -6.87 26.65
CA ILE A 73 19.71 -7.15 26.92
C ILE A 73 19.56 -8.10 28.12
N SER A 74 20.59 -8.86 28.46
CA SER A 74 20.49 -10.00 29.38
C SER A 74 20.02 -9.63 30.79
N THR A 75 20.49 -8.52 31.34
CA THR A 75 20.22 -8.16 32.75
C THR A 75 18.74 -7.86 32.96
N ALA A 76 18.17 -6.95 32.18
CA ALA A 76 16.74 -6.59 32.27
C ALA A 76 15.84 -7.77 31.89
N ALA A 77 16.21 -8.52 30.84
CA ALA A 77 15.44 -9.68 30.41
C ALA A 77 15.42 -10.79 31.47
N CYS A 78 16.55 -11.10 32.10
CA CYS A 78 16.62 -12.12 33.15
C CYS A 78 15.86 -11.73 34.42
N GLN A 79 15.78 -10.44 34.73
CA GLN A 79 14.90 -9.95 35.81
C GLN A 79 13.43 -10.22 35.48
N SER A 80 12.96 -9.84 34.29
CA SER A 80 11.58 -10.08 33.84
C SER A 80 11.23 -11.57 33.77
N VAL A 81 12.17 -12.41 33.31
CA VAL A 81 12.02 -13.88 33.30
C VAL A 81 11.82 -14.41 34.74
N SER A 82 12.64 -13.96 35.68
CA SER A 82 12.54 -14.38 37.09
C SER A 82 11.21 -13.98 37.72
N GLU A 83 10.75 -12.76 37.46
CA GLU A 83 9.48 -12.23 37.97
C GLU A 83 8.28 -13.01 37.38
N ILE A 84 8.29 -13.30 36.08
CA ILE A 84 7.18 -14.00 35.40
C ILE A 84 7.14 -15.48 35.78
N LEU A 85 8.27 -16.18 35.81
CA LEU A 85 8.31 -17.61 36.18
C LEU A 85 8.03 -17.82 37.67
N GLY A 86 8.44 -16.87 38.53
CA GLY A 86 8.14 -16.90 39.95
C GLY A 86 6.69 -16.56 40.31
N SER A 87 5.91 -15.99 39.38
CA SER A 87 4.54 -15.57 39.64
C SER A 87 3.50 -16.63 39.23
N LEU A 88 2.63 -16.99 40.18
CA LEU A 88 1.49 -17.88 39.92
C LEU A 88 0.40 -17.22 39.06
N SER A 89 0.38 -15.88 38.96
CA SER A 89 -0.62 -15.14 38.18
C SER A 89 -0.22 -14.87 36.72
N SER A 90 0.97 -15.31 36.29
CA SER A 90 1.41 -15.11 34.91
C SER A 90 0.56 -15.93 33.93
N THR A 91 0.36 -15.38 32.73
CA THR A 91 -0.35 -16.10 31.68
C THR A 91 0.50 -17.25 31.12
N LEU A 92 -0.15 -18.22 30.45
CA LEU A 92 0.56 -19.30 29.75
C LEU A 92 1.50 -18.73 28.67
N LYS A 93 1.04 -17.70 27.95
CA LYS A 93 1.83 -16.99 26.93
C LYS A 93 3.09 -16.36 27.53
N ASP A 94 2.95 -15.58 28.60
CA ASP A 94 4.09 -14.89 29.23
C ASP A 94 5.11 -15.90 29.76
N SER A 95 4.62 -16.98 30.37
CA SER A 95 5.47 -18.07 30.87
C SER A 95 6.21 -18.77 29.74
N PHE A 96 5.53 -19.02 28.62
CA PHE A 96 6.14 -19.63 27.44
C PHE A 96 7.27 -18.78 26.86
N TYR A 97 7.04 -17.47 26.68
CA TYR A 97 8.10 -16.57 26.20
C TYR A 97 9.21 -16.37 27.23
N ALA A 98 8.91 -16.36 28.53
CA ALA A 98 9.94 -16.36 29.57
C ALA A 98 10.85 -17.59 29.48
N LEU A 99 10.29 -18.77 29.24
CA LEU A 99 11.06 -20.00 29.03
C LEU A 99 11.90 -19.93 27.74
N LYS A 100 11.34 -19.38 26.65
CA LYS A 100 12.07 -19.19 25.39
C LYS A 100 13.25 -18.23 25.53
N VAL A 101 13.06 -17.09 26.20
CA VAL A 101 14.12 -16.14 26.52
C VAL A 101 15.17 -16.81 27.43
N ASN A 102 14.75 -17.55 28.45
CA ASN A 102 15.65 -18.28 29.33
C ASN A 102 16.47 -19.35 28.58
N GLY A 103 15.89 -20.02 27.60
CA GLY A 103 16.60 -20.99 26.77
C GLY A 103 17.80 -20.39 26.03
N ILE A 104 17.69 -19.12 25.62
CA ILE A 104 18.78 -18.38 24.97
C ILE A 104 19.73 -17.79 26.03
N LEU A 105 19.21 -17.03 26.99
CA LEU A 105 20.03 -16.26 27.94
C LEU A 105 20.65 -17.10 29.06
N LYS A 106 20.03 -18.24 29.41
CA LYS A 106 20.40 -19.10 30.54
C LYS A 106 20.47 -18.31 31.86
N CYS A 107 19.36 -17.68 32.23
CA CYS A 107 19.24 -16.91 33.46
C CYS A 107 19.35 -17.81 34.70
N ASP A 108 19.82 -17.25 35.81
CA ASP A 108 19.96 -17.97 37.08
C ASP A 108 18.60 -18.11 37.78
N ILE A 109 17.86 -19.15 37.39
CA ILE A 109 16.53 -19.49 37.93
C ILE A 109 16.65 -20.75 38.79
N LYS A 110 16.07 -20.71 40.00
CA LYS A 110 16.08 -21.84 40.91
C LYS A 110 15.23 -23.00 40.39
N GLU A 111 15.68 -24.22 40.67
CA GLU A 111 15.03 -25.44 40.21
C GLU A 111 13.57 -25.60 40.71
N ASP A 112 13.28 -25.18 41.94
CA ASP A 112 11.93 -25.23 42.52
C ASP A 112 10.91 -24.38 41.75
N VAL A 113 11.37 -23.28 41.12
CA VAL A 113 10.54 -22.46 40.23
C VAL A 113 10.17 -23.25 38.97
N PHE A 114 11.12 -23.96 38.37
CA PHE A 114 10.82 -24.81 37.20
C PHE A 114 9.87 -25.95 37.52
N GLU A 115 9.98 -26.57 38.70
CA GLU A 115 9.04 -27.61 39.13
C GLU A 115 7.61 -27.07 39.30
N GLY A 116 7.47 -25.86 39.88
CA GLY A 116 6.18 -25.18 40.04
C GLY A 116 5.54 -24.83 38.70
N VAL A 117 6.33 -24.28 37.78
CA VAL A 117 5.88 -23.95 36.42
C VAL A 117 5.49 -25.21 35.65
N ALA A 118 6.31 -26.27 35.69
CA ALA A 118 6.02 -27.53 35.02
C ALA A 118 4.69 -28.14 35.48
N SER A 119 4.43 -28.16 36.79
CA SER A 119 3.17 -28.66 37.36
C SER A 119 1.96 -27.87 36.85
N ARG A 120 2.08 -26.55 36.74
CA ARG A 120 1.04 -25.67 36.19
C ARG A 120 0.81 -25.94 34.69
N LEU A 121 1.88 -26.09 33.91
CA LEU A 121 1.77 -26.34 32.47
C LEU A 121 1.20 -27.74 32.18
N GLN A 122 1.53 -28.77 32.97
CA GLN A 122 0.92 -30.10 32.86
C GLN A 122 -0.59 -30.05 33.14
N ALA A 123 -1.00 -29.34 34.20
CA ALA A 123 -2.42 -29.15 34.51
C ALA A 123 -3.16 -28.39 33.40
N ALA A 124 -2.53 -27.35 32.83
CA ALA A 124 -3.09 -26.60 31.70
C ALA A 124 -3.21 -27.47 30.44
N ALA A 125 -2.19 -28.27 30.11
CA ALA A 125 -2.21 -29.15 28.95
C ALA A 125 -3.31 -30.23 29.04
N GLY A 126 -3.52 -30.81 30.23
CA GLY A 126 -4.54 -31.82 30.45
C GLY A 126 -5.98 -31.29 30.47
N GLY A 127 -6.16 -29.99 30.74
CA GLY A 127 -7.48 -29.34 30.79
C GLY A 127 -7.79 -28.42 29.60
N ALA A 128 -6.88 -28.30 28.63
CA ALA A 128 -7.02 -27.37 27.53
C ALA A 128 -8.13 -27.79 26.55
N SER A 129 -8.88 -26.80 26.08
CA SER A 129 -9.88 -26.96 25.00
C SER A 129 -9.63 -26.02 23.82
N ALA A 130 -8.63 -25.14 23.92
CA ALA A 130 -8.22 -24.21 22.89
C ALA A 130 -6.80 -24.52 22.41
N LEU A 131 -6.54 -24.28 21.13
CA LEU A 131 -5.26 -24.59 20.50
C LEU A 131 -4.10 -23.80 21.12
N LEU A 132 -4.32 -22.53 21.45
CA LEU A 132 -3.29 -21.67 22.06
C LEU A 132 -2.88 -22.17 23.44
N ASP A 133 -3.82 -22.73 24.21
CA ASP A 133 -3.51 -23.29 25.52
C ASP A 133 -2.59 -24.50 25.36
N PHE A 134 -2.92 -25.43 24.45
CA PHE A 134 -2.04 -26.55 24.11
C PHE A 134 -0.67 -26.08 23.61
N TYR A 135 -0.64 -25.08 22.72
CA TYR A 135 0.60 -24.53 22.16
C TYR A 135 1.54 -24.01 23.26
N TYR A 136 1.04 -23.12 24.12
CA TYR A 136 1.86 -22.53 25.18
C TYR A 136 2.19 -23.53 26.29
N SER A 137 1.25 -24.40 26.67
CA SER A 137 1.47 -25.37 27.74
C SER A 137 2.47 -26.46 27.33
N VAL A 138 2.23 -27.13 26.20
CA VAL A 138 3.11 -28.20 25.71
C VAL A 138 4.46 -27.63 25.31
N GLY A 139 4.48 -26.52 24.57
CA GLY A 139 5.73 -25.87 24.18
C GLY A 139 6.58 -25.45 25.39
N GLY A 140 5.95 -24.94 26.45
CA GLY A 140 6.65 -24.62 27.69
C GLY A 140 7.21 -25.85 28.40
N LEU A 141 6.48 -26.97 28.41
CA LEU A 141 6.95 -28.24 28.96
C LEU A 141 8.18 -28.77 28.22
N VAL A 142 8.20 -28.67 26.88
CA VAL A 142 9.37 -29.05 26.07
C VAL A 142 10.61 -28.24 26.46
N LEU A 143 10.45 -26.94 26.71
CA LEU A 143 11.56 -26.06 27.10
C LEU A 143 12.09 -26.32 28.52
N ILE A 144 11.27 -26.90 29.41
CA ILE A 144 11.65 -27.23 30.79
C ILE A 144 12.21 -28.65 30.93
N LYS A 145 11.93 -29.55 29.98
CA LYS A 145 12.27 -30.98 30.05
C LYS A 145 13.72 -31.27 30.52
N ASP A 146 14.68 -30.48 30.04
CA ASP A 146 16.11 -30.67 30.35
C ASP A 146 16.62 -29.80 31.52
N GLN A 147 15.73 -29.06 32.20
CA GLN A 147 16.06 -28.11 33.27
C GLN A 147 15.70 -28.63 34.68
N THR A 148 15.06 -29.79 34.80
CA THR A 148 14.59 -30.35 36.09
C THR A 148 15.23 -31.71 36.39
N SER A 149 15.62 -31.95 37.65
CA SER A 149 16.20 -33.23 38.10
C SER A 149 15.15 -34.33 38.38
N LYS A 150 13.85 -33.99 38.48
CA LYS A 150 12.76 -34.96 38.46
C LYS A 150 12.74 -35.62 37.08
N GLY A 151 12.96 -36.94 37.06
CA GLY A 151 13.11 -37.75 35.85
C GLY A 151 12.10 -37.40 34.76
N ASP A 152 12.60 -37.38 33.53
CA ASP A 152 11.90 -37.09 32.27
C ASP A 152 10.47 -36.55 32.43
N LEU A 153 10.32 -35.25 32.26
CA LEU A 153 9.04 -34.56 32.31
C LEU A 153 8.08 -35.11 31.24
N TYR A 154 7.26 -36.10 31.59
CA TYR A 154 6.34 -36.76 30.67
C TYR A 154 4.91 -36.21 30.76
N LEU A 155 4.20 -36.23 29.64
CA LEU A 155 2.75 -36.07 29.57
C LEU A 155 2.08 -37.42 29.87
N ALA A 156 1.41 -37.53 31.03
CA ALA A 156 0.80 -38.78 31.49
C ALA A 156 -0.27 -39.36 30.54
N ASP A 157 -0.97 -38.50 29.79
CA ASP A 157 -1.93 -38.87 28.73
C ASP A 157 -1.55 -38.20 27.40
N ALA A 158 -0.31 -38.41 26.95
CA ALA A 158 0.18 -37.81 25.70
C ALA A 158 -0.69 -38.18 24.48
N GLU A 159 -1.18 -39.43 24.39
CA GLU A 159 -2.04 -39.85 23.29
C GLU A 159 -3.44 -39.22 23.35
N GLY A 160 -4.06 -39.10 24.52
CA GLY A 160 -5.34 -38.41 24.69
C GLY A 160 -5.25 -36.92 24.38
N VAL A 161 -4.15 -36.26 24.78
CA VAL A 161 -3.86 -34.87 24.41
C VAL A 161 -3.63 -34.73 22.90
N PHE A 162 -2.88 -35.66 22.28
CA PHE A 162 -2.70 -35.69 20.83
C PHE A 162 -4.04 -35.83 20.10
N ARG A 163 -4.90 -36.74 20.57
CA ARG A 163 -6.26 -36.92 20.05
C ARG A 163 -7.09 -35.65 20.25
N SER A 164 -7.02 -34.97 21.39
CA SER A 164 -7.76 -33.71 21.60
C SER A 164 -7.48 -32.63 20.54
N ILE A 165 -6.25 -32.57 20.03
CA ILE A 165 -5.86 -31.65 18.95
C ILE A 165 -6.25 -32.22 17.57
N LYS A 166 -6.14 -33.53 17.38
CA LYS A 166 -6.29 -34.19 16.07
C LYS A 166 -7.67 -34.75 15.74
N VAL A 167 -8.35 -35.35 16.72
CA VAL A 167 -9.57 -36.17 16.62
C VAL A 167 -10.52 -35.84 17.78
N GLY A 168 -11.72 -35.37 17.48
CA GLY A 168 -12.77 -35.18 18.50
C GLY A 168 -13.05 -36.50 19.23
N TYR A 169 -13.13 -36.48 20.56
CA TYR A 169 -13.43 -37.68 21.35
C TYR A 169 -14.79 -38.27 20.94
N TYR A 170 -14.78 -39.52 20.46
CA TYR A 170 -15.93 -40.40 20.58
C TYR A 170 -15.80 -41.15 21.91
N LEU A 171 -16.71 -40.89 22.86
CA LEU A 171 -16.95 -41.87 23.92
C LEU A 171 -17.62 -43.08 23.25
N GLU A 172 -16.86 -44.12 22.94
CA GLU A 172 -17.45 -45.42 22.61
C GLU A 172 -18.14 -46.01 23.85
N LEU A 173 -19.43 -45.74 23.99
CA LEU A 173 -20.32 -46.54 24.83
C LEU A 173 -20.81 -47.75 24.00
N TRP A 174 -19.90 -48.68 23.69
CA TRP A 174 -20.23 -49.99 23.11
C TRP A 174 -20.46 -51.08 24.16
N ALA A 175 -20.84 -50.71 25.38
CA ALA A 175 -21.24 -51.68 26.40
C ALA A 175 -22.69 -51.43 26.83
N HIS A 176 -23.56 -52.39 26.50
CA HIS A 176 -24.94 -52.58 27.00
C HIS A 176 -26.11 -51.96 26.20
N VAL A 177 -26.21 -52.27 24.90
CA VAL A 177 -27.53 -52.32 24.22
C VAL A 177 -27.76 -53.71 23.61
N GLY A 178 -27.46 -54.74 24.40
CA GLY A 178 -27.84 -56.13 24.11
C GLY A 178 -29.15 -56.57 24.76
N LEU A 179 -29.96 -55.65 25.30
CA LEU A 179 -31.12 -56.00 26.15
C LEU A 179 -32.44 -55.26 25.84
N VAL A 180 -32.55 -54.56 24.71
CA VAL A 180 -33.82 -53.88 24.33
C VAL A 180 -34.31 -54.26 22.92
N THR A 181 -33.88 -55.39 22.38
CA THR A 181 -34.45 -55.95 21.14
C THR A 181 -35.54 -57.00 21.35
N ASP A 182 -35.84 -57.39 22.60
CA ASP A 182 -36.85 -58.43 22.88
C ASP A 182 -38.21 -57.93 23.40
N VAL A 183 -38.44 -56.62 23.50
CA VAL A 183 -39.73 -56.06 23.97
C VAL A 183 -40.49 -55.27 22.90
N VAL A 184 -39.97 -55.16 21.66
CA VAL A 184 -40.71 -54.52 20.55
C VAL A 184 -41.15 -55.56 19.52
N ARG A 185 -41.87 -56.56 20.01
CA ARG A 185 -42.78 -57.37 19.19
C ARG A 185 -44.06 -57.59 19.99
N VAL A 186 -44.91 -56.56 20.02
CA VAL A 186 -46.38 -56.62 20.14
C VAL A 186 -46.91 -55.19 20.37
N GLY A 187 -47.85 -54.77 19.52
CA GLY A 187 -48.84 -53.74 19.85
C GLY A 187 -48.42 -52.29 19.69
N GLY A 188 -49.04 -51.60 18.72
CA GLY A 188 -48.68 -50.24 18.33
C GLY A 188 -48.96 -49.15 19.36
N PHE A 189 -48.26 -48.02 19.22
CA PHE A 189 -48.66 -46.75 19.79
C PHE A 189 -48.23 -45.57 18.91
N SER A 190 -49.02 -44.51 19.06
CA SER A 190 -49.15 -43.31 18.23
C SER A 190 -47.99 -42.32 18.28
N ARG A 191 -47.83 -41.63 17.15
CA ARG A 191 -47.26 -40.29 16.86
C ARG A 191 -47.04 -39.36 18.08
N SER A 192 -45.97 -39.55 18.86
CA SER A 192 -45.37 -38.49 19.71
C SER A 192 -43.88 -38.67 20.08
N SER A 193 -43.15 -39.56 19.41
CA SER A 193 -41.75 -39.88 19.76
C SER A 193 -40.68 -39.09 19.00
N THR A 194 -41.05 -38.09 18.20
CA THR A 194 -40.07 -37.23 17.48
C THR A 194 -39.41 -36.18 18.39
N GLY A 195 -39.94 -35.93 19.60
CA GLY A 195 -39.32 -35.04 20.59
C GLY A 195 -38.23 -35.69 21.43
N LEU A 196 -38.39 -36.97 21.79
CA LEU A 196 -37.44 -37.70 22.66
C LEU A 196 -36.18 -38.16 21.92
N LEU A 197 -36.27 -38.46 20.62
CA LEU A 197 -35.11 -38.76 19.78
C LEU A 197 -34.24 -37.51 19.50
N ARG A 198 -34.81 -36.30 19.58
CA ARG A 198 -34.05 -35.05 19.46
C ARG A 198 -33.35 -34.64 20.76
N SER A 199 -33.85 -35.09 21.91
CA SER A 199 -33.23 -34.83 23.22
C SER A 199 -32.11 -35.80 23.58
N LEU A 200 -32.08 -37.00 22.98
CA LEU A 200 -30.99 -37.99 23.14
C LEU A 200 -29.83 -37.80 22.16
N PHE A 201 -30.01 -36.96 21.12
CA PHE A 201 -28.97 -36.52 20.19
C PHE A 201 -28.37 -35.14 20.57
N HIS A 202 -28.37 -34.79 21.86
CA HIS A 202 -27.35 -33.88 22.42
C HIS A 202 -26.11 -34.71 22.77
N TYR A 203 -25.64 -35.54 21.83
CA TYR A 203 -24.28 -36.04 21.88
C TYR A 203 -23.39 -34.83 21.67
N VAL A 204 -22.60 -34.51 22.69
CA VAL A 204 -21.57 -33.49 22.66
C VAL A 204 -20.62 -33.84 21.52
N LEU A 205 -20.84 -33.23 20.36
CA LEU A 205 -19.88 -33.20 19.28
C LEU A 205 -18.74 -32.30 19.78
N VAL A 206 -17.70 -32.87 20.39
CA VAL A 206 -16.45 -32.12 20.57
C VAL A 206 -15.82 -32.08 19.19
N ASP A 207 -16.11 -31.01 18.45
CA ASP A 207 -15.54 -30.78 17.12
C ASP A 207 -14.01 -30.84 17.20
N ALA A 208 -13.39 -31.72 16.41
CA ALA A 208 -11.94 -31.80 16.28
C ALA A 208 -11.38 -30.45 15.84
N LEU A 209 -10.25 -30.02 16.44
CA LEU A 209 -9.59 -28.77 16.01
C LEU A 209 -9.04 -28.91 14.57
N SER A 210 -8.53 -30.09 14.22
CA SER A 210 -8.09 -30.45 12.87
C SER A 210 -9.25 -30.55 11.88
N GLN A 211 -9.08 -29.96 10.69
CA GLN A 211 -10.05 -30.05 9.59
C GLN A 211 -9.53 -30.92 8.44
N SER A 212 -10.45 -31.41 7.61
CA SER A 212 -10.14 -32.33 6.51
C SER A 212 -9.28 -31.73 5.40
N ASP A 213 -9.17 -30.41 5.33
CA ASP A 213 -8.38 -29.64 4.36
C ASP A 213 -6.95 -29.33 4.84
N GLY A 214 -6.56 -29.81 6.03
CA GLY A 214 -5.26 -29.53 6.62
C GLY A 214 -5.17 -28.18 7.32
N ARG A 215 -6.29 -27.47 7.55
CA ARG A 215 -6.33 -26.29 8.43
C ARG A 215 -6.80 -26.66 9.84
N TRP A 216 -6.54 -25.78 10.80
CA TRP A 216 -6.89 -26.00 12.20
C TRP A 216 -7.73 -24.86 12.76
N ARG A 217 -8.65 -25.17 13.66
CA ARG A 217 -9.44 -24.19 14.42
C ARG A 217 -8.70 -23.80 15.69
N TYR A 218 -8.87 -22.55 16.14
CA TYR A 218 -8.34 -22.10 17.43
C TYR A 218 -9.12 -22.67 18.62
N ASN A 219 -10.42 -22.90 18.46
CA ASN A 219 -11.28 -23.51 19.46
C ASN A 219 -12.43 -24.26 18.76
N SER A 220 -13.03 -25.22 19.46
CA SER A 220 -14.12 -26.04 18.91
C SER A 220 -15.41 -25.26 18.65
N ASN A 221 -15.60 -24.12 19.34
CA ASN A 221 -16.80 -23.28 19.22
C ASN A 221 -16.77 -22.34 18.00
N ASN A 222 -15.59 -22.10 17.42
CA ASN A 222 -15.41 -21.29 16.23
C ASN A 222 -15.33 -22.23 15.01
N PRO A 223 -16.28 -22.16 14.06
CA PRO A 223 -16.24 -23.00 12.86
C PRO A 223 -15.08 -22.67 11.91
N GLU A 224 -14.45 -21.49 12.07
CA GLU A 224 -13.40 -21.01 11.18
C GLU A 224 -12.06 -21.71 11.43
N SER A 225 -11.50 -22.28 10.37
CA SER A 225 -10.16 -22.85 10.37
C SER A 225 -9.17 -21.87 9.76
N SER A 226 -7.94 -21.90 10.28
CA SER A 226 -6.86 -21.00 9.93
C SER A 226 -5.65 -21.81 9.48
N THR A 227 -4.97 -21.28 8.46
CA THR A 227 -3.67 -21.79 8.00
C THR A 227 -2.58 -21.47 9.02
N PHE A 228 -2.62 -20.28 9.63
CA PHE A 228 -1.69 -19.91 10.70
C PHE A 228 -1.82 -20.85 11.91
N ALA A 229 -3.06 -21.20 12.30
CA ALA A 229 -3.33 -22.14 13.38
C ALA A 229 -2.80 -23.55 13.09
N ALA A 230 -2.74 -23.97 11.82
CA ALA A 230 -2.15 -25.26 11.45
C ALA A 230 -0.67 -25.36 11.87
N GLY A 231 0.11 -24.29 11.69
CA GLY A 231 1.49 -24.23 12.14
C GLY A 231 1.65 -24.40 13.65
N LEU A 232 0.83 -23.68 14.43
CA LEU A 232 0.81 -23.81 15.90
C LEU A 232 0.42 -25.22 16.34
N ALA A 233 -0.56 -25.84 15.69
CA ALA A 233 -0.99 -27.19 15.98
C ALA A 233 0.12 -28.21 15.71
N LEU A 234 0.85 -28.08 14.60
CA LEU A 234 1.98 -28.96 14.29
C LEU A 234 3.11 -28.84 15.32
N GLU A 235 3.43 -27.62 15.77
CA GLU A 235 4.43 -27.39 16.83
C GLU A 235 3.97 -28.01 18.17
N ALA A 236 2.69 -27.87 18.53
CA ALA A 236 2.12 -28.49 19.73
C ALA A 236 2.12 -30.03 19.65
N LEU A 237 1.71 -30.60 18.53
CA LEU A 237 1.74 -32.05 18.29
C LEU A 237 3.18 -32.60 18.35
N ALA A 238 4.14 -31.86 17.81
CA ALA A 238 5.55 -32.22 17.90
C ALA A 238 6.04 -32.26 19.36
N GLY A 239 5.65 -31.27 20.16
CA GLY A 239 5.95 -31.23 21.57
C GLY A 239 5.36 -32.40 22.35
N ILE A 240 4.11 -32.80 22.04
CA ILE A 240 3.46 -33.96 22.66
C ILE A 240 4.23 -35.25 22.35
N VAL A 241 4.65 -35.46 21.10
CA VAL A 241 5.46 -36.62 20.71
C VAL A 241 6.79 -36.64 21.48
N SER A 242 7.44 -35.50 21.64
CA SER A 242 8.71 -35.37 22.40
C SER A 242 8.56 -35.61 23.92
N LEU A 243 7.38 -35.30 24.47
CA LEU A 243 7.06 -35.44 25.89
C LEU A 243 6.32 -36.74 26.23
N SER A 244 6.12 -37.63 25.25
CA SER A 244 5.46 -38.91 25.48
C SER A 244 6.40 -39.93 26.08
N SER A 245 5.96 -40.65 27.12
CA SER A 245 6.70 -41.77 27.72
C SER A 245 6.60 -43.06 26.89
N SER A 246 5.64 -43.13 25.97
CA SER A 246 5.39 -44.27 25.09
C SER A 246 5.29 -43.83 23.63
N GLU A 247 5.54 -44.74 22.69
CA GLU A 247 5.37 -44.45 21.26
C GLU A 247 3.92 -44.07 20.96
N ILE A 248 3.71 -42.89 20.39
CA ILE A 248 2.39 -42.44 19.92
C ILE A 248 1.98 -43.31 18.73
N ASP A 249 0.69 -43.67 18.65
CA ASP A 249 0.13 -44.45 17.56
C ASP A 249 0.57 -43.93 16.18
N GLN A 250 1.28 -44.77 15.44
CA GLN A 250 1.78 -44.45 14.10
C GLN A 250 0.65 -44.12 13.11
N SER A 251 -0.58 -44.59 13.36
CA SER A 251 -1.75 -44.21 12.58
C SER A 251 -2.12 -42.73 12.76
N LEU A 252 -2.02 -42.20 13.99
CA LEU A 252 -2.25 -40.77 14.29
C LEU A 252 -1.17 -39.91 13.65
N ILE A 253 0.09 -40.33 13.73
CA ILE A 253 1.20 -39.67 13.03
C ILE A 253 0.93 -39.67 11.52
N GLY A 254 0.56 -40.81 10.94
CA GLY A 254 0.23 -40.95 9.53
C GLY A 254 -0.93 -40.05 9.08
N THR A 255 -1.99 -39.92 9.87
CA THR A 255 -3.11 -39.01 9.56
C THR A 255 -2.66 -37.55 9.59
N THR A 256 -1.79 -37.17 10.52
CA THR A 256 -1.22 -35.82 10.60
C THR A 256 -0.34 -35.52 9.39
N LYS A 257 0.48 -36.50 8.95
CA LYS A 257 1.27 -36.37 7.70
C LYS A 257 0.38 -36.13 6.48
N ASN A 258 -0.74 -36.85 6.39
CA ASN A 258 -1.70 -36.63 5.29
C ASN A 258 -2.34 -35.24 5.33
N ASP A 259 -2.61 -34.71 6.51
CA ASP A 259 -3.17 -33.36 6.63
C ASP A 259 -2.14 -32.27 6.29
N ILE A 260 -0.85 -32.48 6.59
CA ILE A 260 0.25 -31.63 6.08
C ILE A 260 0.26 -31.63 4.54
N LEU A 261 0.14 -32.80 3.91
CA LEU A 261 0.10 -32.88 2.44
C LEU A 261 -1.07 -32.06 1.86
N LYS A 262 -2.27 -32.18 2.44
CA LYS A 262 -3.45 -31.40 2.03
C LYS A 262 -3.30 -29.91 2.28
N LEU A 263 -2.69 -29.53 3.41
CA LEU A 263 -2.37 -28.13 3.69
C LEU A 263 -1.50 -27.56 2.56
N PHE A 264 -0.46 -28.31 2.17
CA PHE A 264 0.41 -27.94 1.05
C PHE A 264 -0.29 -27.92 -0.32
N ASP A 265 -1.48 -28.51 -0.48
CA ASP A 265 -2.27 -28.37 -1.71
C ASP A 265 -2.98 -27.02 -1.80
N SER A 266 -3.14 -26.32 -0.67
CA SER A 266 -3.68 -24.96 -0.60
C SER A 266 -2.64 -23.85 -0.80
N ILE A 267 -1.36 -24.21 -0.93
CA ILE A 267 -0.24 -23.26 -1.08
C ILE A 267 -0.41 -22.43 -2.36
N GLU A 268 -0.16 -21.13 -2.24
CA GLU A 268 -0.20 -20.20 -3.37
C GLU A 268 1.18 -20.05 -4.01
N LYS A 269 1.22 -19.58 -5.26
CA LYS A 269 2.44 -19.52 -6.06
C LYS A 269 2.51 -18.22 -6.85
N TYR A 270 3.65 -17.56 -6.79
CA TYR A 270 4.00 -16.43 -7.65
C TYR A 270 4.66 -16.88 -8.97
N ASP A 271 4.65 -16.00 -9.97
CA ASP A 271 5.22 -16.26 -11.30
C ASP A 271 6.75 -16.48 -11.27
N ASP A 272 7.44 -15.95 -10.26
CA ASP A 272 8.88 -16.14 -10.00
C ASP A 272 9.23 -17.51 -9.36
N GLY A 273 8.20 -18.31 -9.07
CA GLY A 273 8.32 -19.61 -8.45
C GLY A 273 8.49 -19.58 -6.92
N ALA A 274 8.23 -18.45 -6.26
CA ALA A 274 8.00 -18.39 -4.82
C ALA A 274 6.63 -18.98 -4.45
N PHE A 275 6.55 -19.62 -3.30
CA PHE A 275 5.34 -20.24 -2.78
C PHE A 275 5.08 -19.74 -1.36
N TYR A 276 3.82 -19.49 -1.03
CA TYR A 276 3.42 -18.95 0.27
C TYR A 276 2.06 -19.48 0.69
N PHE A 277 1.78 -19.34 1.98
CA PHE A 277 0.47 -19.56 2.55
C PHE A 277 -0.19 -18.22 2.85
N ASP A 278 -1.46 -18.10 2.46
CA ASP A 278 -2.28 -16.94 2.78
C ASP A 278 -3.45 -17.34 3.67
N GLU A 279 -3.90 -16.40 4.50
CA GLU A 279 -5.04 -16.58 5.38
C GLU A 279 -6.31 -16.08 4.69
N LYS A 280 -7.26 -16.98 4.41
CA LYS A 280 -8.45 -16.65 3.59
C LYS A 280 -9.63 -16.11 4.42
N LEU A 281 -9.36 -15.49 5.57
CA LEU A 281 -10.38 -15.00 6.50
C LEU A 281 -10.77 -13.53 6.24
N VAL A 282 -12.09 -13.27 6.32
CA VAL A 282 -12.74 -12.00 5.97
C VAL A 282 -12.85 -11.03 7.17
N ASP A 283 -12.52 -11.46 8.39
CA ASP A 283 -12.64 -10.62 9.57
C ASP A 283 -11.32 -9.89 9.92
N VAL A 284 -11.41 -8.56 10.00
CA VAL A 284 -10.29 -7.61 9.86
C VAL A 284 -9.42 -7.50 11.12
N LEU A 285 -9.82 -8.09 12.25
CA LEU A 285 -9.14 -7.89 13.54
C LEU A 285 -7.97 -8.84 13.83
N GLU A 286 -7.89 -10.01 13.18
CA GLU A 286 -6.84 -11.02 13.41
C GLU A 286 -6.22 -11.54 12.11
N HIS A 287 -6.29 -10.77 11.02
CA HIS A 287 -5.72 -11.17 9.75
C HIS A 287 -4.18 -11.23 9.85
N GLN A 288 -3.64 -12.44 9.88
CA GLN A 288 -2.20 -12.71 9.80
C GLN A 288 -1.76 -12.57 8.34
N GLY A 289 -0.77 -11.73 8.08
CA GLY A 289 -0.24 -11.56 6.74
C GLY A 289 0.36 -12.84 6.16
N PRO A 290 0.59 -12.91 4.84
CA PRO A 290 1.19 -14.08 4.19
C PRO A 290 2.52 -14.53 4.81
N LEU A 291 3.35 -13.57 5.26
CA LEU A 291 4.64 -13.85 5.90
C LEU A 291 4.49 -14.57 7.24
N SER A 292 3.69 -14.04 8.16
CA SER A 292 3.44 -14.66 9.47
C SER A 292 2.76 -16.01 9.33
N THR A 293 1.80 -16.14 8.42
CA THR A 293 1.09 -17.40 8.12
C THR A 293 2.04 -18.46 7.58
N THR A 294 2.86 -18.11 6.58
CA THR A 294 3.86 -19.01 6.02
C THR A 294 4.92 -19.40 7.05
N SER A 295 5.37 -18.44 7.88
CA SER A 295 6.33 -18.68 8.97
C SER A 295 5.81 -19.66 10.00
N SER A 296 4.56 -19.51 10.45
CA SER A 296 3.92 -20.44 11.39
C SER A 296 3.91 -21.87 10.84
N VAL A 297 3.51 -22.06 9.57
CA VAL A 297 3.47 -23.38 8.93
C VAL A 297 4.87 -23.99 8.82
N VAL A 298 5.88 -23.21 8.42
CA VAL A 298 7.26 -23.68 8.27
C VAL A 298 7.86 -24.09 9.62
N ARG A 299 7.64 -23.30 10.67
CA ARG A 299 8.05 -23.61 12.04
C ARG A 299 7.39 -24.91 12.53
N GLY A 300 6.08 -25.02 12.38
CA GLY A 300 5.32 -26.20 12.78
C GLY A 300 5.74 -27.45 12.02
N LEU A 301 5.94 -27.33 10.70
CA LEU A 301 6.44 -28.41 9.83
C LEU A 301 7.82 -28.88 10.28
N ALA A 302 8.75 -27.97 10.51
CA ALA A 302 10.11 -28.29 10.94
C ALA A 302 10.11 -28.98 12.30
N ALA A 303 9.33 -28.47 13.26
CA ALA A 303 9.20 -29.08 14.59
C ALA A 303 8.63 -30.51 14.51
N PHE A 304 7.55 -30.72 13.74
CA PHE A 304 6.93 -32.03 13.60
C PHE A 304 7.81 -33.03 12.83
N ALA A 305 8.52 -32.58 11.80
CA ALA A 305 9.45 -33.41 11.04
C ALA A 305 10.69 -33.81 11.86
N ALA A 306 11.07 -33.02 12.87
CA ALA A 306 12.22 -33.32 13.73
C ALA A 306 11.95 -34.47 14.72
N VAL A 307 10.69 -34.68 15.12
CA VAL A 307 10.30 -35.69 16.12
C VAL A 307 9.62 -36.92 15.53
N THR A 308 9.38 -36.95 14.22
CA THR A 308 8.71 -38.08 13.55
C THR A 308 9.63 -38.78 12.55
N SER A 309 9.58 -40.11 12.53
CA SER A 309 10.37 -40.92 11.60
C SER A 309 9.73 -41.00 10.22
N GLY A 310 10.55 -40.99 9.17
CA GLY A 310 10.14 -41.19 7.78
C GLY A 310 9.73 -39.91 7.05
N SER A 311 10.04 -39.83 5.75
CA SER A 311 9.79 -38.66 4.90
C SER A 311 8.33 -38.24 4.86
N LEU A 312 8.09 -36.92 4.88
CA LEU A 312 6.78 -36.32 4.66
C LEU A 312 6.34 -36.35 3.19
N ASN A 313 7.23 -36.77 2.26
CA ASN A 313 6.99 -36.85 0.82
C ASN A 313 6.49 -35.52 0.20
N LEU A 314 6.96 -34.39 0.72
CA LEU A 314 6.65 -33.08 0.17
C LEU A 314 7.47 -32.84 -1.11
N PRO A 315 6.87 -32.25 -2.17
CA PRO A 315 7.62 -31.91 -3.38
C PRO A 315 8.73 -30.89 -3.08
N SER A 316 9.96 -31.21 -3.46
CA SER A 316 11.13 -30.33 -3.27
C SER A 316 10.93 -28.93 -3.86
N SER A 317 10.13 -28.81 -4.92
CA SER A 317 9.76 -27.52 -5.52
C SER A 317 8.94 -26.62 -4.59
N LYS A 318 8.07 -27.17 -3.74
CA LYS A 318 7.29 -26.39 -2.76
C LYS A 318 8.20 -25.89 -1.63
N ILE A 319 9.15 -26.70 -1.16
CA ILE A 319 10.13 -26.30 -0.13
C ILE A 319 11.06 -25.20 -0.65
N LEU A 320 11.61 -25.37 -1.86
CA LEU A 320 12.39 -24.31 -2.50
C LEU A 320 11.54 -23.05 -2.75
N GLY A 321 10.27 -23.24 -3.09
CA GLY A 321 9.29 -22.16 -3.24
C GLY A 321 9.10 -21.32 -1.98
N LEU A 322 8.98 -21.97 -0.82
CA LEU A 322 8.89 -21.31 0.48
C LEU A 322 10.17 -20.52 0.78
N ALA A 323 11.34 -21.12 0.51
CA ALA A 323 12.63 -20.43 0.66
C ALA A 323 12.70 -19.16 -0.22
N LYS A 324 12.28 -19.28 -1.48
CA LYS A 324 12.18 -18.15 -2.40
C LYS A 324 11.23 -17.07 -1.89
N PHE A 325 10.07 -17.43 -1.34
CA PHE A 325 9.14 -16.47 -0.77
C PHE A 325 9.79 -15.65 0.35
N PHE A 326 10.42 -16.29 1.33
CA PHE A 326 11.09 -15.57 2.41
C PHE A 326 12.25 -14.69 1.89
N LEU A 327 13.08 -15.19 0.97
CA LEU A 327 14.17 -14.38 0.40
C LEU A 327 13.67 -13.24 -0.50
N GLY A 328 12.54 -13.44 -1.18
CA GLY A 328 11.93 -12.47 -2.08
C GLY A 328 11.37 -11.23 -1.40
N ILE A 329 11.08 -11.31 -0.09
CA ILE A 329 10.64 -10.17 0.73
C ILE A 329 11.76 -9.12 0.86
N GLY A 330 13.03 -9.51 0.70
CA GLY A 330 14.16 -8.62 0.88
C GLY A 330 14.38 -8.30 2.37
N ILE A 331 14.36 -7.01 2.72
CA ILE A 331 14.49 -6.53 4.11
C ILE A 331 13.10 -6.05 4.57
N PRO A 332 12.45 -6.75 5.51
CA PRO A 332 11.17 -6.32 6.07
C PRO A 332 11.25 -4.95 6.76
N GLY A 333 10.12 -4.24 6.76
CA GLY A 333 10.03 -2.89 7.33
C GLY A 333 9.77 -2.86 8.84
N ASP A 334 9.40 -3.98 9.45
CA ASP A 334 9.12 -4.10 10.87
C ASP A 334 9.84 -5.30 11.50
N ALA A 335 10.01 -5.23 12.83
CA ALA A 335 10.77 -6.19 13.61
C ALA A 335 10.15 -7.59 13.61
N LYS A 336 8.82 -7.69 13.63
CA LYS A 336 8.09 -8.95 13.70
C LYS A 336 8.19 -9.72 12.38
N ASP A 337 8.06 -9.02 11.27
CA ASP A 337 8.24 -9.58 9.94
C ASP A 337 9.70 -10.00 9.71
N LEU A 338 10.68 -9.21 10.18
CA LEU A 338 12.09 -9.62 10.14
C LEU A 338 12.33 -10.90 10.94
N PHE A 339 11.78 -11.00 12.15
CA PHE A 339 11.87 -12.23 12.95
C PHE A 339 11.23 -13.42 12.23
N ASN A 340 9.99 -13.28 11.74
CA ASN A 340 9.29 -14.34 11.02
C ASN A 340 10.08 -14.80 9.79
N GLN A 341 10.69 -13.88 9.04
CA GLN A 341 11.53 -14.20 7.89
C GLN A 341 12.80 -14.96 8.32
N VAL A 342 13.58 -14.41 9.26
CA VAL A 342 14.88 -14.95 9.68
C VAL A 342 14.73 -16.31 10.36
N ASP A 343 13.77 -16.45 11.26
CA ASP A 343 13.53 -17.72 11.98
C ASP A 343 13.06 -18.82 11.02
N SER A 344 12.21 -18.49 10.04
CA SER A 344 11.77 -19.45 9.01
C SER A 344 12.92 -19.88 8.10
N LEU A 345 13.80 -18.95 7.70
CA LEU A 345 15.00 -19.27 6.93
C LEU A 345 15.97 -20.13 7.76
N ALA A 346 16.07 -19.92 9.07
CA ALA A 346 16.86 -20.79 9.94
C ALA A 346 16.35 -22.24 9.95
N PHE A 347 15.03 -22.45 9.96
CA PHE A 347 14.45 -23.79 9.81
C PHE A 347 14.73 -24.38 8.43
N LEU A 348 14.73 -23.57 7.38
CA LEU A 348 15.04 -24.04 6.04
C LEU A 348 16.54 -24.32 5.84
N GLU A 349 17.43 -23.70 6.61
CA GLU A 349 18.87 -23.94 6.58
C GLU A 349 19.23 -25.38 7.00
N SER A 350 18.55 -25.90 8.02
CA SER A 350 18.79 -27.24 8.55
C SER A 350 17.46 -27.87 8.98
N ASN A 351 16.98 -28.83 8.19
CA ASN A 351 15.78 -29.58 8.51
C ASN A 351 15.83 -31.02 7.98
N THR A 352 14.92 -31.84 8.48
CA THR A 352 14.77 -33.26 8.12
C THR A 352 13.86 -33.48 6.91
N VAL A 353 13.29 -32.42 6.33
CA VAL A 353 12.39 -32.49 5.17
C VAL A 353 13.19 -32.40 3.87
N SER A 354 13.77 -31.24 3.58
CA SER A 354 14.67 -30.97 2.47
C SER A 354 15.32 -29.59 2.63
N ILE A 355 16.63 -29.49 2.41
CA ILE A 355 17.39 -28.24 2.47
C ILE A 355 17.36 -27.56 1.08
N PRO A 356 16.73 -26.39 0.93
CA PRO A 356 16.63 -25.70 -0.35
C PRO A 356 17.98 -25.10 -0.77
N LEU A 357 18.38 -25.38 -2.01
CA LEU A 357 19.56 -24.79 -2.63
C LEU A 357 19.16 -23.63 -3.54
N ILE A 358 19.65 -22.44 -3.23
CA ILE A 358 19.36 -21.19 -3.91
C ILE A 358 20.42 -20.91 -4.96
N LEU A 359 20.00 -20.93 -6.23
CA LEU A 359 20.82 -20.46 -7.34
C LEU A 359 20.65 -18.93 -7.46
N SER A 360 21.75 -18.21 -7.28
CA SER A 360 21.79 -16.75 -7.31
C SER A 360 22.88 -16.23 -8.25
N LEU A 361 22.69 -15.04 -8.80
CA LEU A 361 23.70 -14.34 -9.58
C LEU A 361 24.17 -13.11 -8.80
N PRO A 362 25.49 -12.95 -8.56
CA PRO A 362 26.02 -11.72 -7.97
C PRO A 362 25.71 -10.47 -8.80
N ALA A 363 25.58 -10.61 -10.12
CA ALA A 363 25.16 -9.56 -11.03
C ALA A 363 24.29 -10.13 -12.16
N THR A 364 23.15 -9.48 -12.43
CA THR A 364 22.28 -9.78 -13.58
C THR A 364 22.53 -8.87 -14.77
N VAL A 365 23.49 -7.95 -14.66
CA VAL A 365 23.93 -7.06 -15.71
C VAL A 365 25.35 -7.46 -16.10
N ILE A 366 25.56 -7.77 -17.38
CA ILE A 366 26.84 -8.28 -17.91
C ILE A 366 27.25 -7.40 -19.08
N SER A 367 28.47 -6.85 -19.07
CA SER A 367 28.99 -6.06 -20.19
C SER A 367 29.70 -6.92 -21.23
N LEU A 368 29.19 -6.90 -22.47
CA LEU A 368 29.89 -7.47 -23.63
C LEU A 368 31.16 -6.68 -23.98
N THR A 369 31.15 -5.36 -23.76
CA THR A 369 32.30 -4.50 -24.08
C THR A 369 33.47 -4.73 -23.13
N LYS A 370 33.19 -4.88 -21.82
CA LYS A 370 34.20 -5.21 -20.80
C LYS A 370 34.56 -6.68 -20.75
N LYS A 371 33.80 -7.54 -21.43
CA LYS A 371 33.92 -9.02 -21.41
C LYS A 371 33.74 -9.58 -20.01
N ASP A 372 32.69 -9.12 -19.33
CA ASP A 372 32.35 -9.63 -18.00
C ASP A 372 31.95 -11.10 -18.09
N ALA A 373 32.46 -11.92 -17.17
CA ALA A 373 32.10 -13.32 -17.05
C ALA A 373 30.76 -13.45 -16.29
N LEU A 374 29.90 -14.37 -16.74
CA LEU A 374 28.69 -14.73 -16.01
C LEU A 374 29.10 -15.57 -14.79
N LYS A 375 28.67 -15.13 -13.60
CA LYS A 375 28.94 -15.78 -12.32
C LYS A 375 27.64 -16.27 -11.70
N VAL A 376 27.62 -17.51 -11.26
CA VAL A 376 26.48 -18.16 -10.61
C VAL A 376 26.96 -18.76 -9.28
N LYS A 377 26.18 -18.55 -8.22
CA LYS A 377 26.40 -19.14 -6.90
C LYS A 377 25.26 -20.06 -6.54
N VAL A 378 25.58 -21.17 -5.89
CA VAL A 378 24.58 -22.08 -5.32
C VAL A 378 24.91 -22.26 -3.85
N ASN A 379 24.01 -21.79 -2.98
CA ASN A 379 24.17 -21.79 -1.54
C ASN A 379 22.86 -22.20 -0.87
N THR A 380 22.92 -22.48 0.43
CA THR A 380 21.72 -22.57 1.26
C THR A 380 21.12 -21.18 1.51
N VAL A 381 19.98 -21.12 2.21
CA VAL A 381 19.24 -19.88 2.47
C VAL A 381 19.98 -18.86 3.36
N LEU A 382 20.84 -19.33 4.26
CA LEU A 382 21.72 -18.49 5.08
C LEU A 382 23.14 -18.33 4.49
N GLY A 383 23.40 -18.86 3.29
CA GLY A 383 24.65 -18.65 2.57
C GLY A 383 25.73 -19.72 2.81
N SER A 384 25.42 -20.84 3.47
CA SER A 384 26.34 -21.96 3.60
C SER A 384 26.65 -22.59 2.22
N ASN A 385 27.79 -23.27 2.12
CA ASN A 385 28.22 -23.90 0.88
C ASN A 385 27.32 -25.09 0.53
N ALA A 386 26.98 -25.22 -0.75
CA ALA A 386 26.24 -26.36 -1.27
C ALA A 386 27.12 -27.64 -1.34
N PRO A 387 26.51 -28.84 -1.35
CA PRO A 387 27.23 -30.09 -1.60
C PRO A 387 27.78 -30.14 -3.04
N ALA A 388 28.61 -31.14 -3.34
CA ALA A 388 29.15 -31.36 -4.68
C ALA A 388 28.05 -31.46 -5.75
N LEU A 389 28.04 -30.51 -6.68
CA LEU A 389 27.04 -30.36 -7.72
C LEU A 389 27.61 -29.72 -8.99
N THR A 390 26.89 -29.91 -10.09
CA THR A 390 27.13 -29.28 -11.40
C THR A 390 25.99 -28.31 -11.72
N VAL A 391 26.33 -27.15 -12.32
CA VAL A 391 25.36 -26.17 -12.83
C VAL A 391 25.46 -26.11 -14.35
N ASN A 392 24.34 -26.35 -15.01
CA ASN A 392 24.21 -26.32 -16.47
C ASN A 392 23.38 -25.11 -16.92
N LEU A 393 23.87 -24.37 -17.91
CA LEU A 393 23.10 -23.40 -18.68
C LEU A 393 22.39 -24.14 -19.82
N VAL A 394 21.13 -24.51 -19.61
CA VAL A 394 20.39 -25.38 -20.53
C VAL A 394 19.85 -24.61 -21.74
N ARG A 395 19.32 -23.41 -21.51
CA ARG A 395 18.67 -22.58 -22.55
C ARG A 395 18.90 -21.09 -22.32
N VAL A 396 18.92 -20.34 -23.41
CA VAL A 396 18.90 -18.88 -23.39
C VAL A 396 17.88 -18.36 -24.39
N PHE A 397 16.94 -17.58 -23.90
CA PHE A 397 15.88 -16.95 -24.69
C PHE A 397 16.11 -15.45 -24.77
N ARG A 398 15.94 -14.84 -25.94
CA ARG A 398 15.83 -13.39 -26.03
C ARG A 398 14.41 -12.98 -25.60
N SER A 399 14.32 -12.03 -24.68
CA SER A 399 13.03 -11.57 -24.15
C SER A 399 12.17 -11.00 -25.28
N GLY A 400 10.96 -11.52 -25.46
CA GLY A 400 10.01 -11.11 -26.51
C GLY A 400 10.09 -11.84 -27.85
N SER A 401 11.00 -12.80 -28.04
CA SER A 401 11.04 -13.67 -29.24
C SER A 401 10.50 -15.07 -28.97
N LYS A 402 9.76 -15.67 -29.93
CA LYS A 402 9.29 -17.05 -29.82
C LYS A 402 10.44 -18.07 -29.92
N ASP A 403 10.70 -18.75 -28.80
CA ASP A 403 11.13 -20.14 -28.58
C ASP A 403 12.33 -20.79 -29.29
N THR A 404 13.12 -20.11 -30.10
CA THR A 404 14.42 -20.70 -30.52
C THR A 404 15.50 -20.38 -29.49
N SER A 405 15.84 -21.37 -28.65
CA SER A 405 17.00 -21.30 -27.77
C SER A 405 18.24 -20.94 -28.58
N LEU A 406 19.03 -19.99 -28.08
CA LEU A 406 20.24 -19.51 -28.76
C LEU A 406 21.45 -20.43 -28.57
N ILE A 407 21.35 -21.42 -27.68
CA ILE A 407 22.42 -22.31 -27.21
C ILE A 407 21.85 -23.71 -26.97
N GLU A 408 22.70 -24.72 -27.20
CA GLU A 408 22.54 -26.10 -26.70
C GLU A 408 23.30 -26.24 -25.38
N SER A 409 22.69 -26.88 -24.38
CA SER A 409 23.13 -26.99 -22.98
C SER A 409 24.65 -26.94 -22.75
N GLN A 410 25.11 -26.03 -21.89
CA GLN A 410 26.52 -25.81 -21.56
C GLN A 410 26.77 -25.91 -20.05
N GLU A 411 27.76 -26.70 -19.64
CA GLU A 411 28.19 -26.81 -18.24
C GLU A 411 29.06 -25.61 -17.82
N LEU A 412 28.83 -25.08 -16.60
CA LEU A 412 29.62 -23.99 -16.02
C LEU A 412 30.87 -24.51 -15.31
N LYS A 413 31.97 -23.77 -15.37
CA LYS A 413 33.22 -24.13 -14.69
C LYS A 413 33.14 -23.73 -13.21
N PHE A 414 33.40 -24.67 -12.31
CA PHE A 414 33.45 -24.40 -10.87
C PHE A 414 34.83 -23.91 -10.45
N ASP A 415 34.88 -22.78 -9.75
CA ASP A 415 36.06 -22.27 -9.06
C ASP A 415 35.98 -22.62 -7.55
N PRO A 416 36.85 -23.53 -7.04
CA PRO A 416 36.81 -23.97 -5.66
C PRO A 416 37.27 -22.91 -4.66
N GLU A 417 38.06 -21.90 -5.06
CA GLU A 417 38.53 -20.86 -4.14
C GLU A 417 37.41 -19.87 -3.79
N SER A 418 36.59 -19.50 -4.77
CA SER A 418 35.50 -18.54 -4.59
C SER A 418 34.12 -19.19 -4.41
N ALA A 419 34.02 -20.51 -4.60
CA ALA A 419 32.77 -21.27 -4.65
C ALA A 419 31.77 -20.69 -5.68
N VAL A 420 32.27 -20.31 -6.86
CA VAL A 420 31.48 -19.70 -7.94
C VAL A 420 31.54 -20.56 -9.20
N TYR A 421 30.40 -20.69 -9.87
CA TYR A 421 30.30 -21.27 -11.21
C TYR A 421 30.39 -20.16 -12.25
N MET A 422 31.31 -20.30 -13.21
CA MET A 422 31.63 -19.26 -14.18
C MET A 422 31.44 -19.72 -15.62
N LEU A 423 30.97 -18.79 -16.44
CA LEU A 423 31.07 -18.86 -17.90
C LEU A 423 31.93 -17.69 -18.38
N ASP A 424 33.17 -17.99 -18.78
CA ASP A 424 34.20 -17.00 -19.12
C ASP A 424 33.84 -16.11 -20.32
N ALA A 425 33.09 -16.65 -21.28
CA ALA A 425 32.67 -15.93 -22.47
C ALA A 425 31.22 -16.27 -22.83
N LEU A 426 30.39 -15.24 -22.99
CA LEU A 426 29.04 -15.39 -23.50
C LEU A 426 29.07 -15.97 -24.93
N PRO A 427 28.13 -16.85 -25.29
CA PRO A 427 28.08 -17.42 -26.64
C PRO A 427 27.87 -16.34 -27.70
N LYS A 428 28.44 -16.53 -28.89
CA LYS A 428 28.41 -15.54 -30.00
C LYS A 428 26.99 -15.20 -30.48
N SER A 429 26.00 -16.02 -30.14
CA SER A 429 24.58 -15.79 -30.43
C SER A 429 23.92 -14.80 -29.46
N VAL A 430 24.54 -14.50 -28.33
CA VAL A 430 24.10 -13.52 -27.34
C VAL A 430 24.74 -12.17 -27.65
N ASP A 431 23.92 -11.16 -27.93
CA ASP A 431 24.33 -9.79 -28.23
C ASP A 431 23.73 -8.83 -27.17
N VAL A 432 23.85 -7.52 -27.35
CA VAL A 432 23.24 -6.52 -26.47
C VAL A 432 21.72 -6.67 -26.47
N GLY A 433 21.13 -6.86 -25.30
CA GLY A 433 19.70 -7.13 -25.16
C GLY A 433 19.29 -7.71 -23.81
N LYS A 434 17.97 -7.95 -23.69
CA LYS A 434 17.35 -8.60 -22.53
C LYS A 434 17.16 -10.07 -22.83
N TYR A 435 17.63 -10.93 -21.95
CA TYR A 435 17.58 -12.39 -22.10
C TYR A 435 17.03 -13.07 -20.87
N THR A 436 16.52 -14.28 -21.03
CA THR A 436 16.18 -15.19 -19.93
C THR A 436 17.09 -16.41 -20.04
N PHE A 437 17.94 -16.61 -19.04
CA PHE A 437 18.85 -17.73 -18.92
C PHE A 437 18.20 -18.81 -18.07
N VAL A 438 18.25 -20.06 -18.51
CA VAL A 438 17.67 -21.21 -17.81
C VAL A 438 18.79 -22.11 -17.32
N PHE A 439 18.95 -22.16 -16.00
CA PHE A 439 19.93 -22.98 -15.32
C PHE A 439 19.32 -24.25 -14.76
N GLU A 440 20.06 -25.34 -14.72
CA GLU A 440 19.70 -26.59 -14.07
C GLU A 440 20.82 -27.03 -13.13
N THR A 441 20.48 -27.43 -11.92
CA THR A 441 21.44 -27.90 -10.92
C THR A 441 21.32 -29.40 -10.74
N VAL A 442 22.43 -30.12 -10.93
CA VAL A 442 22.51 -31.57 -10.82
C VAL A 442 23.45 -31.95 -9.69
N LEU A 443 22.90 -32.60 -8.66
CA LEU A 443 23.67 -33.14 -7.54
C LEU A 443 24.47 -34.36 -7.99
N HIS A 444 25.72 -34.49 -7.56
CA HIS A 444 26.58 -35.62 -7.92
C HIS A 444 26.16 -36.92 -7.22
N ASP A 445 25.76 -36.80 -5.95
CA ASP A 445 25.28 -37.94 -5.15
C ASP A 445 23.75 -38.10 -5.31
N PRO A 446 23.25 -39.26 -5.75
CA PRO A 446 21.81 -39.51 -5.83
C PRO A 446 21.11 -39.51 -4.46
N ASP A 447 21.80 -39.86 -3.38
CA ASP A 447 21.22 -39.89 -2.02
C ASP A 447 20.92 -38.47 -1.52
N HIS A 448 21.68 -37.48 -1.99
CA HIS A 448 21.44 -36.07 -1.73
C HIS A 448 20.14 -35.54 -2.35
N LYS A 449 19.49 -36.25 -3.28
CA LYS A 449 18.19 -35.82 -3.85
C LYS A 449 17.05 -35.81 -2.82
N ASN A 450 17.15 -36.65 -1.79
CA ASN A 450 16.17 -36.68 -0.71
C ASN A 450 16.49 -35.63 0.38
N LEU A 451 17.76 -35.20 0.48
CA LEU A 451 18.21 -34.24 1.48
C LEU A 451 18.13 -32.79 0.98
N TYR A 452 18.39 -32.53 -0.30
CA TYR A 452 18.44 -31.19 -0.86
C TYR A 452 17.36 -30.97 -1.92
N ALA A 453 16.74 -29.79 -1.89
CA ALA A 453 15.75 -29.38 -2.86
C ALA A 453 16.40 -28.49 -3.94
N THR A 454 16.59 -29.07 -5.13
CA THR A 454 16.95 -28.33 -6.35
C THR A 454 15.71 -28.15 -7.21
N GLY A 455 15.38 -26.92 -7.59
CA GLY A 455 14.09 -26.55 -8.23
C GLY A 455 13.91 -27.00 -9.68
N GLY A 456 14.66 -28.01 -10.13
CA GLY A 456 14.82 -28.34 -11.53
C GLY A 456 15.46 -27.17 -12.29
N GLN A 457 14.68 -26.55 -13.18
CA GLN A 457 15.14 -25.45 -14.03
C GLN A 457 14.78 -24.08 -13.44
N THR A 458 15.79 -23.25 -13.22
CA THR A 458 15.65 -21.88 -12.72
C THR A 458 15.83 -20.88 -13.86
N GLN A 459 14.85 -20.02 -14.07
CA GLN A 459 14.87 -18.98 -15.11
C GLN A 459 15.26 -17.64 -14.50
N ILE A 460 16.27 -16.98 -15.08
CA ILE A 460 16.80 -15.71 -14.58
C ILE A 460 16.98 -14.72 -15.73
N PRO A 461 16.42 -13.50 -15.65
CA PRO A 461 16.58 -12.46 -16.63
C PRO A 461 17.94 -11.83 -16.46
N ILE A 462 18.63 -11.67 -17.58
CA ILE A 462 19.96 -11.10 -17.65
C ILE A 462 19.93 -9.98 -18.68
N PHE A 463 20.46 -8.83 -18.28
CA PHE A 463 20.68 -7.67 -19.13
C PHE A 463 22.09 -7.74 -19.66
N VAL A 464 22.20 -8.03 -20.95
CA VAL A 464 23.48 -8.04 -21.64
C VAL A 464 23.68 -6.64 -22.22
N THR A 465 24.63 -5.92 -21.66
CA THR A 465 24.92 -4.52 -21.94
C THR A 465 26.13 -4.37 -22.86
N GLY A 466 26.23 -3.24 -23.54
CA GLY A 466 27.41 -2.90 -24.32
C GLY A 466 27.42 -1.46 -24.78
N VAL A 467 28.60 -1.01 -25.19
CA VAL A 467 28.79 0.29 -25.85
C VAL A 467 28.27 0.20 -27.29
N VAL A 468 27.19 0.91 -27.56
CA VAL A 468 26.57 0.97 -28.88
C VAL A 468 27.32 1.99 -29.73
N LYS A 469 27.78 1.55 -30.90
CA LYS A 469 28.47 2.42 -31.86
C LYS A 469 27.45 3.22 -32.66
N ILE A 470 27.66 4.53 -32.73
CA ILE A 470 26.84 5.45 -33.51
C ILE A 470 27.61 5.83 -34.76
N ASP A 471 27.08 5.48 -35.92
CA ASP A 471 27.70 5.74 -37.22
C ASP A 471 26.79 6.61 -38.08
N SER A 472 27.38 7.28 -39.08
CA SER A 472 26.65 8.00 -40.13
C SER A 472 25.63 9.02 -39.61
N ALA A 473 25.94 9.70 -38.50
CA ALA A 473 25.08 10.75 -37.95
C ALA A 473 25.16 12.03 -38.80
N GLU A 474 24.02 12.44 -39.35
CA GLU A 474 23.91 13.52 -40.31
C GLU A 474 22.62 14.32 -40.07
N ILE A 475 22.72 15.64 -40.17
CA ILE A 475 21.57 16.56 -40.17
C ILE A 475 21.61 17.40 -41.44
N ALA A 476 20.45 17.54 -42.08
CA ALA A 476 20.32 18.24 -43.34
C ALA A 476 19.02 19.03 -43.43
N VAL A 477 19.08 20.15 -44.16
CA VAL A 477 17.91 20.91 -44.61
C VAL A 477 17.65 20.55 -46.08
N LEU A 478 16.42 20.13 -46.36
CA LEU A 478 15.95 19.65 -47.66
C LEU A 478 14.94 20.63 -48.24
N ASP A 479 15.00 20.85 -49.55
CA ASP A 479 13.99 21.61 -50.28
C ASP A 479 12.77 20.73 -50.63
N SER A 480 11.56 21.29 -50.57
CA SER A 480 10.28 20.57 -50.76
C SER A 480 10.08 20.06 -52.18
N ASP A 481 10.59 20.77 -53.18
CA ASP A 481 10.19 20.58 -54.57
C ASP A 481 11.05 19.54 -55.32
N LEU A 482 12.29 19.33 -54.87
CA LEU A 482 13.27 18.48 -55.56
C LEU A 482 13.91 17.40 -54.67
N GLY A 483 13.67 17.43 -53.34
CA GLY A 483 14.41 16.59 -52.39
C GLY A 483 15.93 16.83 -52.42
N SER A 484 16.36 17.93 -53.05
CA SER A 484 17.75 18.36 -53.13
C SER A 484 18.22 18.81 -51.75
N ILE A 485 19.42 18.37 -51.39
CA ILE A 485 20.08 18.70 -50.14
C ILE A 485 20.68 20.10 -50.28
N GLU A 486 20.12 21.10 -49.59
CA GLU A 486 20.71 22.44 -49.59
C GLU A 486 21.92 22.51 -48.67
N THR A 487 21.75 22.03 -47.43
CA THR A 487 22.79 22.05 -46.41
C THR A 487 22.84 20.70 -45.73
N LYS A 488 24.00 20.03 -45.77
CA LYS A 488 24.25 18.77 -45.06
C LYS A 488 25.46 18.91 -44.14
N LYS A 489 25.27 18.62 -42.86
CA LYS A 489 26.34 18.63 -41.87
C LYS A 489 26.43 17.26 -41.21
N LYS A 490 27.65 16.72 -41.18
CA LYS A 490 27.94 15.51 -40.40
C LYS A 490 28.00 15.90 -38.92
N ILE A 491 27.30 15.15 -38.09
CA ILE A 491 27.30 15.38 -36.64
C ILE A 491 28.35 14.47 -36.03
N ASP A 492 29.26 15.06 -35.26
CA ASP A 492 30.08 14.28 -34.34
C ASP A 492 29.35 14.20 -33.00
N LEU A 493 28.70 13.07 -32.74
CA LEU A 493 27.97 12.83 -31.49
C LEU A 493 28.91 12.53 -30.32
N ALA A 494 30.21 12.29 -30.56
CA ALA A 494 31.22 12.11 -29.53
C ALA A 494 31.96 13.41 -29.17
N GLY A 495 32.02 14.40 -30.08
CA GLY A 495 32.72 15.69 -29.91
C GLY A 495 31.84 16.89 -29.50
N GLU A 496 32.41 18.10 -29.52
CA GLU A 496 31.75 19.39 -29.20
C GLU A 496 31.32 20.19 -30.45
N ASN A 497 30.95 19.52 -31.54
CA ASN A 497 30.53 20.23 -32.75
C ASN A 497 29.09 20.76 -32.61
N ALA A 498 28.96 22.07 -32.36
CA ALA A 498 27.68 22.76 -32.40
C ALA A 498 27.30 23.09 -33.86
N VAL A 499 26.26 22.43 -34.36
CA VAL A 499 25.72 22.64 -35.71
C VAL A 499 24.80 23.87 -35.72
N SER A 500 25.06 24.84 -36.60
CA SER A 500 24.16 25.96 -36.90
C SER A 500 23.51 25.76 -38.26
N LEU A 501 22.18 25.81 -38.33
CA LEU A 501 21.39 25.65 -39.57
C LEU A 501 20.36 26.79 -39.65
N SER A 502 19.90 27.09 -40.86
CA SER A 502 18.74 27.94 -41.09
C SER A 502 17.76 27.19 -41.98
N ALA A 503 16.47 27.30 -41.69
CA ALA A 503 15.42 26.73 -42.52
C ALA A 503 14.18 27.63 -42.55
N ASN A 504 13.48 27.64 -43.69
CA ASN A 504 12.18 28.29 -43.81
C ASN A 504 11.03 27.27 -43.76
N HIS A 505 9.79 27.77 -43.79
CA HIS A 505 8.59 26.94 -43.75
C HIS A 505 8.38 25.98 -44.93
N LEU A 506 8.99 26.22 -46.10
CA LEU A 506 8.91 25.30 -47.25
C LEU A 506 9.93 24.16 -47.16
N GLN A 507 10.98 24.34 -46.36
CA GLN A 507 12.03 23.36 -46.22
C GLN A 507 11.69 22.29 -45.17
N LYS A 508 12.44 21.19 -45.18
CA LYS A 508 12.32 20.09 -44.22
C LYS A 508 13.64 19.83 -43.52
N LEU A 509 13.60 19.56 -42.22
CA LEU A 509 14.78 19.14 -41.46
C LEU A 509 14.85 17.62 -41.40
N ARG A 510 15.92 17.02 -41.91
CA ARG A 510 16.18 15.58 -41.84
C ARG A 510 17.34 15.30 -40.89
N LEU A 511 17.11 14.44 -39.92
CA LEU A 511 18.16 13.86 -39.07
C LEU A 511 18.22 12.36 -39.34
N SER A 512 19.42 11.82 -39.54
CA SER A 512 19.61 10.37 -39.65
C SER A 512 20.90 9.90 -38.99
N PHE A 513 20.89 8.67 -38.46
CA PHE A 513 22.05 8.01 -37.86
C PHE A 513 21.85 6.49 -37.84
N GLN A 514 22.93 5.72 -37.62
CA GLN A 514 22.86 4.27 -37.49
C GLN A 514 23.42 3.84 -36.14
N LEU A 515 22.78 2.83 -35.53
CA LEU A 515 23.20 2.26 -34.25
C LEU A 515 23.57 0.81 -34.45
N SER A 516 24.76 0.42 -33.99
CA SER A 516 25.23 -0.95 -34.04
C SER A 516 25.79 -1.43 -32.71
N THR A 517 25.56 -2.71 -32.41
CA THR A 517 26.09 -3.37 -31.22
C THR A 517 27.61 -3.59 -31.36
N PRO A 518 28.33 -3.93 -30.27
CA PRO A 518 29.74 -4.34 -30.35
C PRO A 518 30.01 -5.50 -31.32
N LEU A 519 29.02 -6.36 -31.59
CA LEU A 519 29.10 -7.46 -32.56
C LEU A 519 28.76 -7.02 -34.00
N GLY A 520 28.42 -5.75 -34.24
CA GLY A 520 28.13 -5.19 -35.56
C GLY A 520 26.68 -5.39 -36.03
N HIS A 521 25.79 -5.90 -35.18
CA HIS A 521 24.38 -6.03 -35.52
C HIS A 521 23.64 -4.71 -35.32
N ALA A 522 22.50 -4.54 -36.02
CA ALA A 522 21.67 -3.34 -35.87
C ALA A 522 21.06 -3.29 -34.47
N PHE A 523 21.19 -2.15 -33.80
CA PHE A 523 20.65 -1.94 -32.46
C PHE A 523 19.42 -1.03 -32.51
N LYS A 524 18.34 -1.47 -31.86
CA LYS A 524 17.12 -0.66 -31.71
C LYS A 524 16.95 -0.28 -30.24
N PRO A 525 17.23 0.98 -29.85
CA PRO A 525 17.08 1.44 -28.48
C PRO A 525 15.60 1.55 -28.10
N HIS A 526 15.33 1.48 -26.80
CA HIS A 526 14.02 1.77 -26.23
C HIS A 526 13.58 3.21 -26.49
N GLN A 527 14.50 4.18 -26.43
CA GLN A 527 14.21 5.60 -26.65
C GLN A 527 15.18 6.22 -27.66
N ALA A 528 14.62 6.89 -28.67
CA ALA A 528 15.35 7.75 -29.60
C ALA A 528 14.47 8.97 -29.90
N ILE A 529 14.86 10.13 -29.39
CA ILE A 529 14.02 11.33 -29.33
C ILE A 529 14.81 12.56 -29.77
N LEU A 530 14.22 13.32 -30.69
CA LEU A 530 14.69 14.63 -31.11
C LEU A 530 13.83 15.71 -30.43
N LYS A 531 14.48 16.59 -29.67
CA LYS A 531 13.84 17.71 -28.98
C LYS A 531 14.30 19.03 -29.60
N LEU A 532 13.35 19.88 -29.97
CA LEU A 532 13.56 21.26 -30.40
C LEU A 532 13.02 22.19 -29.33
N THR A 533 13.85 23.10 -28.84
CA THR A 533 13.46 24.06 -27.79
C THR A 533 13.58 25.47 -28.34
N HIS A 534 12.45 26.18 -28.42
CA HIS A 534 12.44 27.58 -28.87
C HIS A 534 13.12 28.49 -27.83
N GLU A 535 13.58 29.67 -28.23
CA GLU A 535 14.10 30.71 -27.32
C GLU A 535 13.07 31.18 -26.27
N THR A 536 11.78 30.92 -26.49
CA THR A 536 10.71 31.09 -25.49
C THR A 536 10.49 29.83 -24.65
N GLU A 537 11.45 28.93 -24.52
CA GLU A 537 11.37 27.70 -23.68
C GLU A 537 10.22 26.75 -24.05
N VAL A 538 9.59 26.92 -25.22
CA VAL A 538 8.58 25.98 -25.72
C VAL A 538 9.29 24.77 -26.33
N GLU A 539 8.98 23.60 -25.79
CA GLU A 539 9.61 22.33 -26.18
C GLU A 539 8.73 21.55 -27.17
N HIS A 540 9.36 21.07 -28.24
CA HIS A 540 8.75 20.17 -29.22
C HIS A 540 9.54 18.87 -29.26
N ILE A 541 8.86 17.74 -29.04
CA ILE A 541 9.48 16.43 -28.88
C ILE A 541 9.00 15.50 -30.00
N PHE A 542 9.95 14.91 -30.73
CA PHE A 542 9.70 14.02 -31.85
C PHE A 542 10.39 12.67 -31.64
N VAL A 543 9.66 11.58 -31.82
CA VAL A 543 10.23 10.23 -31.79
C VAL A 543 10.94 9.97 -33.13
N VAL A 544 12.19 9.49 -33.07
CA VAL A 544 12.96 9.16 -34.27
C VAL A 544 12.56 7.77 -34.76
N GLY A 545 12.10 7.69 -36.01
CA GLY A 545 11.70 6.43 -36.63
C GLY A 545 12.91 5.54 -36.94
N SER A 546 12.66 4.25 -37.13
CA SER A 546 13.69 3.27 -37.51
C SER A 546 13.27 2.54 -38.79
N SER A 547 14.12 2.61 -39.81
CA SER A 547 14.00 1.87 -41.06
C SER A 547 15.12 0.84 -41.15
N GLY A 548 14.93 -0.29 -40.46
CA GLY A 548 15.93 -1.36 -40.37
C GLY A 548 17.18 -0.96 -39.59
N LYS A 549 18.25 -0.56 -40.29
CA LYS A 549 19.54 -0.16 -39.67
C LYS A 549 19.68 1.34 -39.44
N GLN A 550 18.86 2.14 -40.11
CA GLN A 550 18.96 3.60 -40.07
C GLN A 550 17.81 4.20 -39.28
N PHE A 551 18.14 5.07 -38.35
CA PHE A 551 17.21 5.94 -37.67
C PHE A 551 17.06 7.21 -38.48
N GLU A 552 15.83 7.64 -38.66
CA GLU A 552 15.49 8.80 -39.47
C GLU A 552 14.27 9.52 -38.92
N VAL A 553 14.34 10.84 -38.93
CA VAL A 553 13.19 11.73 -38.75
C VAL A 553 13.28 12.86 -39.77
N ILE A 554 12.15 13.15 -40.40
CA ILE A 554 11.99 14.28 -41.32
C ILE A 554 10.89 15.17 -40.73
N LEU A 555 11.27 16.39 -40.35
CA LEU A 555 10.35 17.40 -39.86
C LEU A 555 9.96 18.28 -41.05
N ASP A 556 8.71 18.18 -41.47
CA ASP A 556 8.10 19.03 -42.48
C ASP A 556 7.55 20.29 -41.80
N PHE A 557 8.23 21.43 -41.93
CA PHE A 557 7.87 22.63 -41.19
C PHE A 557 6.52 23.19 -41.62
N LEU A 558 6.15 23.08 -42.90
CA LEU A 558 4.83 23.48 -43.40
C LEU A 558 3.72 22.64 -42.74
N GLY A 559 3.92 21.32 -42.71
CA GLY A 559 2.96 20.40 -42.08
C GLY A 559 2.93 20.47 -40.55
N LEU A 560 3.97 21.03 -39.93
CA LEU A 560 4.10 21.14 -38.47
C LEU A 560 3.86 22.55 -37.94
N VAL A 561 3.64 23.55 -38.80
CA VAL A 561 3.58 24.98 -38.42
C VAL A 561 2.61 25.27 -37.27
N GLU A 562 1.43 24.64 -37.28
CA GLU A 562 0.43 24.76 -36.21
C GLU A 562 0.93 24.18 -34.87
N LYS A 563 1.71 23.09 -34.93
CA LYS A 563 2.31 22.44 -33.75
C LYS A 563 3.52 23.21 -33.20
N PHE A 564 4.17 24.01 -34.04
CA PHE A 564 5.20 24.97 -33.65
C PHE A 564 4.60 26.32 -33.21
N PHE A 565 3.26 26.45 -33.22
CA PHE A 565 2.55 27.67 -32.85
C PHE A 565 2.98 28.91 -33.67
N TYR A 566 3.43 28.70 -34.91
CA TYR A 566 3.94 29.77 -35.79
C TYR A 566 5.08 30.59 -35.19
N LEU A 567 5.85 30.02 -34.26
CA LEU A 567 6.97 30.69 -33.61
C LEU A 567 8.21 30.66 -34.52
N SER A 568 8.54 31.80 -35.12
CA SER A 568 9.81 32.00 -35.81
C SER A 568 10.89 32.41 -34.81
N GLY A 569 12.12 31.92 -35.01
CA GLY A 569 13.24 32.23 -34.11
C GLY A 569 14.23 31.08 -33.99
N ARG A 570 15.07 31.15 -32.95
CA ARG A 570 16.10 30.14 -32.71
C ARG A 570 15.52 28.94 -31.97
N TYR A 571 15.75 27.75 -32.52
CA TYR A 571 15.46 26.47 -31.89
C TYR A 571 16.73 25.70 -31.56
N ASN A 572 16.95 25.42 -30.27
CA ASN A 572 18.01 24.51 -29.84
C ASN A 572 17.62 23.06 -30.13
N VAL A 573 18.51 22.30 -30.75
CA VAL A 573 18.32 20.92 -31.18
C VAL A 573 19.07 19.98 -30.26
N GLN A 574 18.35 19.04 -29.64
CA GLN A 574 18.88 18.05 -28.72
C GLN A 574 18.44 16.64 -29.14
N LEU A 575 19.38 15.71 -29.19
CA LEU A 575 19.12 14.30 -29.46
C LEU A 575 19.35 13.49 -28.18
N THR A 576 18.36 12.69 -27.82
CA THR A 576 18.43 11.75 -26.71
C THR A 576 18.27 10.33 -27.25
N VAL A 577 19.23 9.46 -26.94
CA VAL A 577 19.17 8.03 -27.26
C VAL A 577 19.51 7.26 -26.00
N GLY A 578 18.61 6.36 -25.59
CA GLY A 578 18.75 5.62 -24.34
C GLY A 578 18.09 4.26 -24.36
N ASP A 579 18.77 3.29 -23.73
CA ASP A 579 18.24 1.97 -23.43
C ASP A 579 18.88 1.45 -22.14
N ALA A 580 18.15 0.64 -21.36
CA ALA A 580 18.67 -0.03 -20.19
C ALA A 580 19.85 -0.98 -20.52
N VAL A 581 19.95 -1.45 -21.77
CA VAL A 581 21.05 -2.30 -22.23
C VAL A 581 22.20 -1.54 -22.92
N MET A 582 22.11 -0.21 -23.01
CA MET A 582 23.11 0.64 -23.68
C MET A 582 23.96 1.40 -22.65
N GLU A 583 25.24 1.03 -22.53
CA GLU A 583 26.17 1.60 -21.53
C GLU A 583 26.48 3.09 -21.78
N ASN A 584 26.46 3.50 -23.04
CA ASN A 584 26.76 4.85 -23.48
C ASN A 584 25.50 5.62 -23.92
N SER A 585 24.39 5.42 -23.20
CA SER A 585 23.17 6.23 -23.37
C SER A 585 23.51 7.72 -23.21
N PHE A 586 22.92 8.59 -24.04
CA PHE A 586 23.31 10.00 -24.09
C PHE A 586 22.14 10.95 -24.32
N LEU A 587 22.32 12.16 -23.82
CA LEU A 587 21.54 13.35 -24.14
C LEU A 587 22.54 14.39 -24.64
N LYS A 588 22.44 14.76 -25.92
CA LYS A 588 23.43 15.61 -26.59
C LYS A 588 22.77 16.79 -27.27
N ALA A 589 23.21 18.00 -26.92
CA ALA A 589 22.91 19.19 -27.70
C ALA A 589 23.69 19.12 -29.02
N ILE A 590 22.97 19.04 -30.14
CA ILE A 590 23.55 18.99 -31.49
C ILE A 590 23.88 20.39 -31.98
N GLY A 591 23.08 21.39 -31.61
CA GLY A 591 23.26 22.77 -32.04
C GLY A 591 21.94 23.53 -32.09
N HIS A 592 21.78 24.43 -33.07
CA HIS A 592 20.56 25.22 -33.25
C HIS A 592 20.15 25.32 -34.72
N VAL A 593 18.84 25.49 -34.94
CA VAL A 593 18.25 25.84 -36.23
C VAL A 593 17.49 27.16 -36.07
N ASP A 594 17.83 28.15 -36.89
CA ASP A 594 17.08 29.40 -36.99
C ASP A 594 15.94 29.18 -38.00
N LEU A 595 14.69 29.21 -37.51
CA LEU A 595 13.50 28.80 -38.25
C LEU A 595 12.65 30.03 -38.63
N ASP A 596 12.33 30.16 -39.91
CA ASP A 596 11.46 31.21 -40.44
C ASP A 596 10.09 30.64 -40.87
N LEU A 597 9.12 30.74 -39.95
CA LEU A 597 7.73 30.32 -40.12
C LEU A 597 6.84 31.49 -40.57
N PRO A 598 5.73 31.21 -41.28
CA PRO A 598 4.77 32.24 -41.68
C PRO A 598 4.11 32.89 -40.47
N GLU A 599 3.60 34.11 -40.67
CA GLU A 599 2.84 34.81 -39.63
C GLU A 599 1.60 34.02 -39.19
N PRO A 600 1.27 34.02 -37.89
CA PRO A 600 0.13 33.29 -37.36
C PRO A 600 -1.19 33.84 -37.91
N PRO A 601 -2.10 32.98 -38.41
CA PRO A 601 -3.47 33.41 -38.73
C PRO A 601 -4.23 33.85 -37.46
N GLU A 602 -5.30 34.62 -37.61
CA GLU A 602 -6.07 35.21 -36.50
C GLU A 602 -6.63 34.16 -35.50
N LYS A 603 -6.79 32.90 -35.94
CA LYS A 603 -7.25 31.76 -35.14
C LYS A 603 -6.14 30.72 -34.86
N ALA A 604 -4.88 31.12 -34.94
CA ALA A 604 -3.75 30.21 -34.72
C ALA A 604 -3.79 29.62 -33.29
N PRO A 605 -3.35 28.35 -33.13
CA PRO A 605 -3.06 27.79 -31.83
C PRO A 605 -2.01 28.65 -31.10
N GLN A 606 -2.29 29.04 -29.87
CA GLN A 606 -1.32 29.73 -29.03
C GLN A 606 -0.39 28.73 -28.33
N PRO A 607 0.89 29.06 -28.12
CA PRO A 607 1.78 28.20 -27.37
C PRO A 607 1.24 27.95 -25.96
N PRO A 608 1.58 26.82 -25.34
CA PRO A 608 1.16 26.54 -23.98
C PRO A 608 1.62 27.69 -23.08
N PRO A 609 0.78 28.19 -22.18
CA PRO A 609 1.22 29.18 -21.21
C PRO A 609 2.39 28.55 -20.44
N GLN A 610 3.56 29.18 -20.54
CA GLN A 610 4.71 28.77 -19.75
C GLN A 610 4.28 28.70 -18.29
N PRO A 611 4.81 27.73 -17.51
CA PRO A 611 4.60 27.71 -16.08
C PRO A 611 5.17 29.02 -15.51
N LEU A 612 4.30 30.02 -15.34
CA LEU A 612 4.59 31.18 -14.53
C LEU A 612 5.02 30.66 -13.16
N ASP A 613 6.08 31.26 -12.63
CA ASP A 613 6.57 31.03 -11.28
C ASP A 613 5.36 30.81 -10.34
N PRO A 614 5.27 29.70 -9.58
CA PRO A 614 4.10 29.39 -8.75
C PRO A 614 3.65 30.58 -7.87
N ILE A 615 4.62 31.43 -7.48
CA ILE A 615 4.41 32.65 -6.71
C ILE A 615 3.60 33.70 -7.49
N LEU A 616 3.76 33.82 -8.81
CA LEU A 616 3.00 34.72 -9.68
C LEU A 616 1.58 34.21 -9.98
N ARG A 617 1.40 32.89 -10.09
CA ARG A 617 0.08 32.27 -10.36
C ARG A 617 -0.83 32.26 -9.12
N TYR A 618 -0.25 32.08 -7.94
CA TYR A 618 -0.95 32.06 -6.65
C TYR A 618 -0.72 33.33 -5.82
N GLY A 619 -0.15 34.37 -6.43
CA GLY A 619 0.03 35.68 -5.80
C GLY A 619 -1.30 36.38 -5.52
N PRO A 620 -1.32 37.34 -4.57
CA PRO A 620 -2.52 38.11 -4.29
C PRO A 620 -2.96 38.85 -5.56
N LYS A 621 -4.22 38.63 -5.97
CA LYS A 621 -4.82 39.39 -7.08
C LYS A 621 -4.95 40.86 -6.67
N ALA A 622 -4.97 41.75 -7.65
CA ALA A 622 -5.20 43.18 -7.41
C ALA A 622 -6.46 43.38 -6.55
N GLU A 623 -6.33 44.16 -5.49
CA GLU A 623 -7.43 44.48 -4.58
C GLU A 623 -8.51 45.25 -5.34
N ILE A 624 -9.73 44.69 -5.38
CA ILE A 624 -10.88 45.37 -5.97
C ILE A 624 -11.51 46.23 -4.88
N THR A 625 -11.33 47.55 -4.96
CA THR A 625 -12.01 48.49 -4.08
C THR A 625 -13.39 48.82 -4.65
N HIS A 626 -14.44 48.52 -3.89
CA HIS A 626 -15.80 48.88 -4.28
C HIS A 626 -15.99 50.40 -4.16
N ILE A 627 -16.12 51.09 -5.28
CA ILE A 627 -16.40 52.53 -5.30
C ILE A 627 -17.88 52.73 -5.02
N PHE A 628 -18.20 53.17 -3.79
CA PHE A 628 -19.56 53.58 -3.45
C PHE A 628 -19.98 54.79 -4.27
N ARG A 629 -21.26 54.85 -4.66
CA ARG A 629 -21.82 56.08 -5.24
C ARG A 629 -21.65 57.21 -4.23
N ALA A 630 -21.17 58.37 -4.69
CA ALA A 630 -21.10 59.54 -3.84
C ALA A 630 -22.52 59.89 -3.36
N PRO A 631 -22.74 60.14 -2.06
CA PRO A 631 -24.05 60.53 -1.56
C PRO A 631 -24.48 61.84 -2.22
N GLU A 632 -25.77 61.94 -2.53
CA GLU A 632 -26.35 63.14 -3.14
C GLU A 632 -26.12 64.36 -2.23
N LYS A 633 -25.80 65.52 -2.84
CA LYS A 633 -25.59 66.76 -2.09
C LYS A 633 -26.92 67.25 -1.53
N LEU A 634 -27.03 67.29 -0.21
CA LEU A 634 -28.17 67.90 0.47
C LEU A 634 -28.13 69.44 0.36
N PRO A 635 -29.28 70.12 0.36
CA PRO A 635 -29.33 71.58 0.36
C PRO A 635 -28.72 72.16 1.66
N PRO A 636 -28.20 73.41 1.63
CA PRO A 636 -27.66 74.06 2.81
C PRO A 636 -28.68 74.11 3.97
N LYS A 637 -28.23 73.78 5.19
CA LYS A 637 -29.10 73.74 6.38
C LYS A 637 -29.81 75.07 6.64
N GLU A 638 -29.13 76.20 6.40
CA GLU A 638 -29.69 77.55 6.59
C GLU A 638 -30.93 77.78 5.72
N LEU A 639 -30.92 77.29 4.48
CA LEU A 639 -32.07 77.36 3.58
C LEU A 639 -33.24 76.53 4.13
N SER A 640 -32.98 75.30 4.56
CA SER A 640 -34.01 74.41 5.13
C SER A 640 -34.65 75.00 6.39
N ILE A 641 -33.85 75.57 7.30
CA ILE A 641 -34.35 76.19 8.53
C ILE A 641 -35.16 77.46 8.22
N THR A 642 -34.71 78.26 7.26
CA THR A 642 -35.44 79.47 6.83
C THR A 642 -36.83 79.11 6.30
N PHE A 643 -36.92 78.07 5.46
CA PHE A 643 -38.21 77.58 4.96
C PHE A 643 -39.08 76.97 6.07
N LEU A 644 -38.51 76.26 7.03
CA LEU A 644 -39.25 75.77 8.20
C LEU A 644 -39.87 76.92 9.00
N GLY A 645 -39.12 78.00 9.24
CA GLY A 645 -39.62 79.21 9.88
C GLY A 645 -40.79 79.82 9.09
N LEU A 646 -40.63 79.98 7.77
CA LEU A 646 -41.68 80.49 6.88
C LEU A 646 -42.97 79.64 6.93
N VAL A 647 -42.86 78.31 7.04
CA VAL A 647 -44.02 77.41 7.15
C VAL A 647 -44.76 77.57 8.48
N LEU A 648 -44.06 77.92 9.57
CA LEU A 648 -44.67 78.12 10.89
C LEU A 648 -45.33 79.50 11.06
N VAL A 649 -44.93 80.51 10.27
CA VAL A 649 -45.47 81.88 10.36
C VAL A 649 -47.00 81.94 10.23
N PRO A 650 -47.65 81.28 9.25
CA PRO A 650 -49.11 81.26 9.16
C PRO A 650 -49.79 80.66 10.40
N PHE A 651 -49.19 79.63 11.02
CA PHE A 651 -49.72 78.99 12.21
C PHE A 651 -49.58 79.87 13.47
N LEU A 652 -48.44 80.53 13.65
CA LEU A 652 -48.25 81.50 14.74
C LEU A 652 -49.15 82.73 14.58
N GLY A 653 -49.29 83.22 13.35
CA GLY A 653 -50.23 84.30 13.02
C GLY A 653 -51.69 83.92 13.31
N PHE A 654 -52.06 82.65 13.18
CA PHE A 654 -53.36 82.14 13.61
C PHE A 654 -53.56 82.15 15.14
N LEU A 655 -52.49 82.06 15.96
CA LEU A 655 -52.57 81.89 17.42
C LEU A 655 -52.40 83.18 18.25
N VAL A 656 -51.48 84.09 17.93
CA VAL A 656 -51.00 85.15 18.85
C VAL A 656 -51.43 86.56 18.43
N GLY A 657 -52.71 86.74 18.07
CA GLY A 657 -53.22 88.05 17.66
C GLY A 657 -53.31 89.06 18.81
N ASP A 658 -52.23 89.81 19.07
CA ASP A 658 -52.22 91.18 19.62
C ASP A 658 -50.82 91.81 19.49
N ALA A 659 -50.43 92.22 18.27
CA ALA A 659 -49.29 93.11 18.02
C ALA A 659 -49.71 94.17 16.96
N PRO A 660 -49.59 95.47 17.25
CA PRO A 660 -50.37 96.48 16.53
C PRO A 660 -49.63 97.13 15.36
N TYR A 661 -48.87 96.43 14.51
CA TYR A 661 -48.36 97.01 13.25
C TYR A 661 -48.07 95.95 12.18
N SER A 662 -49.10 95.31 11.60
CA SER A 662 -48.97 94.79 10.22
C SER A 662 -50.32 94.43 9.62
N THR A 663 -50.69 95.15 8.56
CA THR A 663 -51.85 94.90 7.71
C THR A 663 -51.54 93.76 6.74
N SER A 664 -51.71 92.51 7.15
CA SER A 664 -51.97 91.41 6.21
C SER A 664 -52.34 90.15 6.98
N SER A 665 -53.53 89.63 6.69
CA SER A 665 -53.99 88.26 6.93
C SER A 665 -53.88 87.67 8.35
N ILE A 666 -55.08 87.36 8.86
CA ILE A 666 -55.43 86.52 10.01
C ILE A 666 -55.50 87.26 11.36
N ILE A 667 -56.39 88.24 11.45
CA ILE A 667 -57.15 88.48 12.69
C ILE A 667 -58.58 88.05 12.40
N LYS A 668 -58.84 86.75 12.54
CA LYS A 668 -60.22 86.27 12.57
C LYS A 668 -60.51 85.51 13.86
N LEU A 669 -59.70 84.55 14.31
CA LEU A 669 -60.22 83.64 15.34
C LEU A 669 -60.44 84.25 16.75
N LEU A 670 -59.65 85.23 17.20
CA LEU A 670 -59.89 85.89 18.51
C LEU A 670 -60.81 87.12 18.42
N ARG A 671 -60.93 87.80 17.27
CA ARG A 671 -61.97 88.84 17.03
C ARG A 671 -63.32 88.28 16.54
N LEU A 672 -63.40 87.02 16.11
CA LEU A 672 -64.66 86.33 15.77
C LEU A 672 -65.41 85.81 17.00
N GLY A 673 -64.93 86.09 18.23
CA GLY A 673 -65.60 85.63 19.44
C GLY A 673 -65.74 84.11 19.49
N VAL A 674 -64.78 83.38 18.90
CA VAL A 674 -64.73 81.92 18.96
C VAL A 674 -64.56 81.55 20.42
N ASN A 675 -65.66 81.07 20.97
CA ASN A 675 -65.77 80.73 22.36
C ASN A 675 -66.06 79.23 22.47
N VAL A 676 -65.65 78.65 23.58
CA VAL A 676 -66.06 77.30 24.00
C VAL A 676 -67.15 77.38 25.07
N LYS A 677 -67.90 78.49 25.14
CA LYS A 677 -68.95 78.69 26.16
C LYS A 677 -70.09 77.69 26.04
N ASN A 678 -70.30 77.12 24.85
CA ASN A 678 -71.27 76.04 24.63
C ASN A 678 -70.70 74.64 24.94
N PHE A 679 -69.52 74.53 25.54
CA PHE A 679 -69.05 73.24 26.02
C PHE A 679 -70.02 72.75 27.12
N PRO A 680 -70.60 71.54 26.98
CA PRO A 680 -71.63 71.09 27.89
C PRO A 680 -71.16 71.09 29.34
N SER A 681 -71.92 71.76 30.22
CA SER A 681 -71.60 71.90 31.65
C SER A 681 -72.26 70.86 32.55
N SER A 682 -73.20 70.07 32.00
CA SER A 682 -73.84 68.96 32.70
C SER A 682 -72.92 67.73 32.69
N SER A 683 -72.88 66.99 33.80
CA SER A 683 -71.89 65.91 34.04
C SER A 683 -71.78 64.88 32.91
N VAL A 684 -72.91 64.38 32.39
CA VAL A 684 -72.92 63.34 31.36
C VAL A 684 -72.46 63.87 29.98
N PRO A 685 -73.04 64.94 29.41
CA PRO A 685 -72.58 65.45 28.11
C PRO A 685 -71.14 66.04 28.14
N ALA A 686 -70.71 66.63 29.28
CA ALA A 686 -69.34 67.09 29.47
C ALA A 686 -68.32 65.96 29.36
N MET A 687 -68.63 64.81 29.98
CA MET A 687 -67.78 63.62 29.95
C MET A 687 -67.64 63.06 28.52
N PHE A 688 -68.74 62.96 27.76
CA PHE A 688 -68.67 62.50 26.37
C PHE A 688 -67.91 63.48 25.46
N ALA A 689 -68.11 64.79 25.63
CA ALA A 689 -67.35 65.80 24.88
C ALA A 689 -65.85 65.74 25.21
N GLY A 690 -65.49 65.55 26.48
CA GLY A 690 -64.11 65.35 26.93
C GLY A 690 -63.49 64.08 26.34
N LEU A 691 -64.19 62.95 26.40
CA LEU A 691 -63.76 61.68 25.80
C LEU A 691 -63.56 61.78 24.29
N PHE A 692 -64.45 62.49 23.59
CA PHE A 692 -64.33 62.71 22.15
C PHE A 692 -63.06 63.50 21.79
N HIS A 693 -62.80 64.63 22.47
CA HIS A 693 -61.59 65.41 22.22
C HIS A 693 -60.31 64.68 22.66
N LEU A 694 -60.35 63.93 23.76
CA LEU A 694 -59.24 63.08 24.19
C LEU A 694 -58.97 61.98 23.16
N GLY A 695 -60.02 61.40 22.57
CA GLY A 695 -59.92 60.44 21.48
C GLY A 695 -59.23 61.03 20.24
N ILE A 696 -59.63 62.24 19.82
CA ILE A 696 -58.95 62.95 18.72
C ILE A 696 -57.48 63.21 19.06
N ALA A 697 -57.18 63.70 20.26
CA ALA A 697 -55.81 63.95 20.69
C ALA A 697 -54.97 62.67 20.72
N ALA A 698 -55.53 61.55 21.18
CA ALA A 698 -54.87 60.24 21.21
C ALA A 698 -54.58 59.72 19.80
N VAL A 699 -55.51 59.88 18.85
CA VAL A 699 -55.30 59.49 17.45
C VAL A 699 -54.20 60.35 16.80
N LEU A 700 -54.21 61.67 17.01
CA LEU A 700 -53.15 62.55 16.50
C LEU A 700 -51.78 62.23 17.12
N LEU A 701 -51.74 61.93 18.42
CA LEU A 701 -50.53 61.47 19.09
C LEU A 701 -50.07 60.12 18.52
N LEU A 702 -50.98 59.19 18.23
CA LEU A 702 -50.64 57.92 17.61
C LEU A 702 -50.04 58.13 16.21
N TYR A 703 -50.55 59.08 15.41
CA TYR A 703 -49.93 59.43 14.13
C TYR A 703 -48.52 60.02 14.30
N ALA A 704 -48.31 60.87 15.31
CA ALA A 704 -46.99 61.41 15.62
C ALA A 704 -46.03 60.30 16.07
N LEU A 705 -46.49 59.37 16.92
CA LEU A 705 -45.71 58.20 17.35
C LEU A 705 -45.43 57.25 16.19
N PHE A 706 -46.37 57.06 15.28
CA PHE A 706 -46.19 56.30 14.05
C PHE A 706 -45.09 56.89 13.19
N TRP A 707 -45.09 58.22 13.01
CA TRP A 707 -44.06 58.91 12.23
C TRP A 707 -42.67 58.85 12.89
N LEU A 708 -42.59 58.89 14.23
CA LEU A 708 -41.31 58.96 14.94
C LEU A 708 -40.67 57.60 15.27
N LYS A 709 -41.46 56.55 15.54
CA LYS A 709 -40.91 55.35 16.20
C LYS A 709 -41.57 54.02 15.87
N ILE A 710 -42.80 53.98 15.36
CA ILE A 710 -43.47 52.68 15.13
C ILE A 710 -43.07 52.12 13.76
N ASP A 711 -42.03 51.30 13.74
CA ASP A 711 -41.69 50.46 12.59
C ASP A 711 -42.74 49.37 12.38
N ARG A 712 -43.18 49.15 11.13
CA ARG A 712 -43.91 47.92 10.76
C ARG A 712 -42.91 46.76 10.83
N GLY A 713 -43.21 45.73 11.62
CA GLY A 713 -42.30 44.60 11.89
C GLY A 713 -41.72 43.88 10.66
N PRO A 714 -40.60 43.17 10.82
CA PRO A 714 -39.75 42.70 9.72
C PRO A 714 -40.40 41.56 8.91
N GLY A 715 -40.52 41.74 7.60
CA GLY A 715 -40.70 40.64 6.66
C GLY A 715 -39.39 39.85 6.49
N PRO A 716 -39.44 38.52 6.29
CA PRO A 716 -38.24 37.68 6.27
C PRO A 716 -37.35 37.99 5.06
N GLY A 717 -36.07 38.23 5.35
CA GLY A 717 -35.00 38.47 4.38
C GLY A 717 -34.47 37.19 3.72
N PRO A 718 -33.57 37.34 2.72
CA PRO A 718 -33.18 36.27 1.81
C PRO A 718 -31.87 35.60 2.25
N ASP A 719 -31.97 34.36 2.74
CA ASP A 719 -30.85 33.43 2.81
C ASP A 719 -31.26 32.15 2.06
N ILE A 720 -30.30 31.50 1.41
CA ILE A 720 -30.38 30.23 0.64
C ILE A 720 -30.53 30.40 -0.87
N LEU A 721 -29.41 30.68 -1.54
CA LEU A 721 -29.15 30.33 -2.95
C LEU A 721 -27.84 29.54 -3.00
N GLU A 722 -27.94 28.20 -3.02
CA GLU A 722 -27.13 27.27 -3.83
C GLU A 722 -27.27 25.81 -3.33
N ARG A 723 -28.31 25.10 -3.79
CA ARG A 723 -28.19 23.70 -4.23
C ARG A 723 -29.46 23.22 -4.94
N ASN A 724 -29.23 22.69 -6.14
CA ASN A 724 -30.05 21.76 -6.94
C ASN A 724 -31.25 22.29 -7.75
N LEU A 725 -30.95 22.46 -9.05
CA LEU A 725 -31.73 22.03 -10.23
C LEU A 725 -33.00 21.20 -9.93
N THR A 726 -34.18 21.79 -10.16
CA THR A 726 -35.30 21.31 -11.02
C THR A 726 -36.63 21.97 -10.62
N ASN A 727 -37.40 22.39 -11.62
CA ASN A 727 -38.79 22.90 -11.60
C ASN A 727 -39.06 24.38 -11.24
N GLN A 728 -39.49 25.11 -12.27
CA GLN A 728 -40.31 26.33 -12.26
C GLN A 728 -41.83 25.96 -12.11
N PRO A 729 -42.79 26.90 -11.91
CA PRO A 729 -42.94 27.85 -10.80
C PRO A 729 -44.41 28.01 -10.30
N VAL A 730 -44.62 28.96 -9.37
CA VAL A 730 -45.84 29.78 -9.09
C VAL A 730 -46.94 29.26 -8.14
N TYR A 731 -46.96 29.82 -6.93
CA TYR A 731 -48.13 30.40 -6.22
C TYR A 731 -47.55 31.58 -5.42
N GLY A 732 -48.16 32.74 -5.20
CA GLY A 732 -49.54 33.19 -5.24
C GLY A 732 -49.61 34.34 -4.22
N THR A 733 -50.08 35.51 -4.64
CA THR A 733 -50.31 36.68 -3.80
C THR A 733 -51.26 36.33 -2.65
N ARG A 734 -50.91 36.68 -1.40
CA ARG A 734 -51.91 36.82 -0.32
C ARG A 734 -51.69 38.12 0.45
N SER A 735 -52.61 39.05 0.21
CA SER A 735 -52.98 40.11 1.14
C SER A 735 -53.60 39.51 2.41
N ILE A 736 -53.32 40.12 3.56
CA ILE A 736 -54.21 40.01 4.72
C ILE A 736 -54.73 41.42 5.02
N TYR A 737 -56.04 41.55 4.82
CA TYR A 737 -56.87 42.63 5.31
C TYR A 737 -57.07 42.44 6.82
N ILE A 738 -56.97 43.53 7.59
CA ILE A 738 -57.62 43.60 8.90
C ILE A 738 -58.70 44.66 8.76
N VAL A 739 -59.94 44.18 8.65
CA VAL A 739 -61.18 44.94 8.73
C VAL A 739 -61.55 45.05 10.21
N TRP A 740 -61.88 46.26 10.66
CA TRP A 740 -62.61 46.47 11.91
C TRP A 740 -64.09 46.61 11.59
N ALA A 741 -64.86 45.59 11.97
CA ALA A 741 -66.26 45.67 12.41
C ALA A 741 -66.58 44.34 13.12
#